data_AF-A0A1I0YVB9-F1
#
_entry.id   AF-A0A1I0YVB9-F1
#
_cell.length_a   1.000
_cell.length_b   1.000
_cell.length_c   1.000
_cell.angle_alpha   90.00
_cell.angle_beta   90.00
_cell.angle_gamma   90.00
#
_symmetry.space_group_name_H-M   'P 1'
#
loop_
_entity.id
_entity.type
_entity.pdbx_description
1 polymer ?
#
loop_
_entity_poly.entity_id
_entity_poly.type
_entity_poly.pdbx_seq_one_letter_code
_entity_poly.pdbx_strand_id
1 'polypeptide(L)'
;MTAGESGAPHDRGDHTMSLKPRNWLLSILLLAMLWSGAAAVGPAPTASAASKTPFTDVVAGHWAEKHIAKLALQGLIAGKGANLFAPNDSVKRQDAVIIAIRFLGLEQKALDSGVAAFPSTFNVSSYANLYVSYALKEGLLNRTEEFALAEADSKVNWGEAPATREWIARLLVRTIGKTAAAGTTSFADNVSIDKDLVGYVKAAVDLDLVKGLSGNTFAPKGVVTRATAATLFSRAEAAKQLAYSKQTTGMLLGADANAVTVLQANGTATAYAVGTGTLYSRLDSEALTAQDALKVYGTVNVIAAADGSAAYVEQASDTPLVKTVQGKLVVVSASKSAITLLSGEDVQSYSYDPARLPSVTDAENNKVALADLPENADLTLTIDTYTQSGKVIAVKTGQSAVVRSGTGTVLSVDAAGRKLQIKDDATSIADTRTLAANAVLRTVSGVPAAIGDIKVGDTVAYEIKGGLYTTVTVTKSAVAASATGTLFKIDTSAQTIQYRVAGASDIIGKEYVAGVAVKISGLNGATLADLYPGDAVTLTLNAEGKVTAVEATGRSVQVQNGLVVNTYLNDLKLLILQDNAGNVIKDSTGSPKTFTLGSGVRYDLNGTTITADAGTSMLYKGRKVDIGYSGTNIVSISFVAQYKGTVSSNNTTTKTLQLLLDNNSTVTIPYTSPTVEIYGQTNRTYADIKAGDRIVALLDGGQNYAVGLLVVKTVQFEVVSVDAAAAKLKAKASDGSVAEWTVGTGFALQDASGNAAQLSGFAAGTLLNVTLQGATPTLAKIVPSTFGRVVAIDTSAGTIDLRTGAGAAVKQTVGTTPLVVRNGVSSNSLSAIQLDDRVELRKDENDRTILNVVTPVSKTYWRTDKTSNTFYYQKESLSDDNYSVALSPQVYIHQGDTLIATDSLNFGDPINVYVLRGKAIEIVKP
;
A
#
# COMPACT_ATOMS: atom_id res chain seq x y z
N MET A 1 -59.95 -33.51 21.18
CA MET A 1 -61.17 -33.65 22.01
C MET A 1 -62.02 -32.41 21.72
N THR A 2 -62.92 -32.51 20.74
CA THR A 2 -64.40 -32.76 20.84
C THR A 2 -65.16 -31.46 21.15
N ALA A 3 -66.24 -31.06 20.48
CA ALA A 3 -67.13 -31.66 19.47
C ALA A 3 -67.86 -30.51 18.73
N GLY A 4 -68.30 -30.65 17.47
CA GLY A 4 -69.66 -31.09 17.08
C GLY A 4 -70.44 -29.89 16.48
N GLU A 5 -70.44 -29.74 15.15
CA GLU A 5 -71.49 -30.15 14.19
C GLU A 5 -72.83 -29.37 14.19
N SER A 6 -73.05 -28.71 13.04
CA SER A 6 -74.26 -28.76 12.18
C SER A 6 -75.07 -27.47 12.03
N GLY A 7 -75.50 -27.22 10.78
CA GLY A 7 -76.65 -26.37 10.45
C GLY A 7 -76.40 -25.26 9.43
N ALA A 8 -76.32 -25.60 8.14
CA ALA A 8 -76.76 -24.73 7.03
C ALA A 8 -78.31 -24.88 6.88
N PRO A 9 -79.08 -24.09 6.08
CA PRO A 9 -78.66 -23.46 4.81
C PRO A 9 -79.39 -22.14 4.44
N HIS A 10 -79.19 -21.73 3.17
CA HIS A 10 -79.95 -20.74 2.37
C HIS A 10 -79.62 -19.26 2.65
N ASP A 11 -79.48 -18.37 1.66
CA ASP A 11 -79.85 -18.40 0.24
C ASP A 11 -78.95 -17.40 -0.56
N ARG A 12 -78.97 -17.58 -1.89
CA ARG A 12 -78.47 -16.80 -3.04
C ARG A 12 -78.29 -15.28 -2.81
N GLY A 13 -77.41 -14.57 -3.49
CA GLY A 13 -76.67 -14.82 -4.71
C GLY A 13 -76.02 -13.51 -5.16
N ASP A 14 -74.92 -13.71 -5.87
CA ASP A 14 -73.89 -12.83 -6.44
C ASP A 14 -74.17 -11.35 -6.86
N HIS A 15 -73.04 -10.63 -6.93
CA HIS A 15 -72.77 -9.34 -7.60
C HIS A 15 -72.93 -8.02 -6.83
N THR A 16 -71.85 -7.68 -6.12
CA THR A 16 -71.11 -6.40 -6.15
C THR A 16 -71.90 -5.13 -6.55
N MET A 17 -72.49 -4.46 -5.56
CA MET A 17 -72.80 -3.03 -5.58
C MET A 17 -72.58 -2.47 -4.17
N SER A 18 -71.81 -1.39 -4.03
CA SER A 18 -71.75 -0.60 -2.79
C SER A 18 -71.67 0.87 -3.15
N LEU A 19 -72.81 1.57 -3.10
CA LEU A 19 -72.91 3.02 -3.25
C LEU A 19 -74.10 3.58 -2.42
N LYS A 20 -73.74 4.15 -1.25
CA LYS A 20 -74.27 5.36 -0.53
C LYS A 20 -75.73 5.34 -0.01
N PRO A 21 -76.10 6.06 1.10
CA PRO A 21 -75.63 7.41 1.47
C PRO A 21 -75.53 7.85 2.97
N ARG A 22 -74.71 8.92 3.19
CA ARG A 22 -74.86 10.17 4.00
C ARG A 22 -75.13 10.20 5.54
N ASN A 23 -74.12 10.80 6.21
CA ASN A 23 -74.12 11.99 7.11
C ASN A 23 -74.37 11.91 8.63
N TRP A 24 -73.26 12.04 9.40
CA TRP A 24 -72.90 13.04 10.46
C TRP A 24 -71.91 12.38 11.47
N LEU A 25 -70.74 12.90 11.89
CA LEU A 25 -69.98 14.16 11.75
C LEU A 25 -68.46 13.91 12.02
N LEU A 26 -67.60 14.50 11.15
CA LEU A 26 -66.18 14.95 11.19
C LEU A 26 -65.05 14.12 11.87
N SER A 27 -63.80 14.05 11.38
CA SER A 27 -63.17 14.42 10.09
C SER A 27 -61.70 13.94 10.05
N ILE A 28 -61.35 13.27 8.95
CA ILE A 28 -60.10 13.33 8.17
C ILE A 28 -58.76 13.02 8.88
N LEU A 29 -58.22 11.83 8.61
CA LEU A 29 -56.77 11.61 8.49
C LEU A 29 -56.50 10.55 7.42
N LEU A 30 -55.87 10.95 6.31
CA LEU A 30 -55.48 10.06 5.21
C LEU A 30 -53.98 10.19 4.95
N LEU A 31 -53.29 9.09 5.24
CA LEU A 31 -52.11 8.51 4.57
C LEU A 31 -50.85 9.37 4.33
N ALA A 32 -49.77 9.04 5.06
CA ALA A 32 -48.44 8.83 4.48
C ALA A 32 -47.56 7.94 5.38
N MET A 33 -46.86 7.03 4.71
CA MET A 33 -45.87 6.04 5.16
C MET A 33 -44.56 6.63 5.72
N LEU A 34 -43.77 5.76 6.40
CA LEU A 34 -42.30 5.80 6.67
C LEU A 34 -41.81 6.70 7.84
N TRP A 35 -41.55 6.13 9.02
CA TRP A 35 -40.33 5.39 9.39
C TRP A 35 -40.25 5.31 10.94
N SER A 36 -40.58 4.15 11.50
CA SER A 36 -40.36 3.81 12.90
C SER A 36 -38.90 3.35 13.07
N GLY A 37 -38.05 4.24 13.57
CA GLY A 37 -36.67 3.94 13.96
C GLY A 37 -36.62 3.33 15.36
N ALA A 38 -36.47 2.01 15.40
CA ALA A 38 -36.18 1.21 16.57
C ALA A 38 -34.80 1.57 17.17
N ALA A 39 -34.67 1.32 18.47
CA ALA A 39 -33.43 1.45 19.23
C ALA A 39 -32.26 0.75 18.53
N ALA A 40 -31.25 1.53 18.14
CA ALA A 40 -29.96 1.02 17.70
C ALA A 40 -29.22 0.44 18.91
N VAL A 41 -29.09 -0.88 18.96
CA VAL A 41 -28.04 -1.52 19.76
C VAL A 41 -26.72 -1.22 19.04
N GLY A 42 -25.99 -0.23 19.54
CA GLY A 42 -24.70 0.19 19.00
C GLY A 42 -23.64 -0.90 19.14
N PRO A 43 -22.55 -0.83 18.36
CA PRO A 43 -21.41 -1.72 18.52
C PRO A 43 -20.84 -1.59 19.95
N ALA A 44 -20.43 -2.72 20.54
CA ALA A 44 -19.76 -2.75 21.83
C ALA A 44 -18.53 -1.82 21.83
N PRO A 45 -18.21 -1.15 22.95
CA PRO A 45 -17.08 -0.24 23.01
C PRO A 45 -15.79 -1.01 22.75
N THR A 46 -15.17 -0.72 21.60
CA THR A 46 -13.75 -0.89 21.38
C THR A 46 -12.99 -0.19 22.50
N ALA A 47 -11.83 -0.75 22.90
CA ALA A 47 -10.98 -0.17 23.94
C ALA A 47 -10.87 1.35 23.75
N SER A 48 -11.52 2.09 24.64
CA SER A 48 -11.68 3.53 24.54
C SER A 48 -10.31 4.17 24.67
N ALA A 49 -9.86 4.89 23.63
CA ALA A 49 -8.79 5.85 23.82
C ALA A 49 -9.21 6.77 24.98
N ALA A 50 -8.38 6.84 26.03
CA ALA A 50 -8.70 7.62 27.21
C ALA A 50 -9.07 9.06 26.81
N SER A 51 -10.15 9.60 27.39
CA SER A 51 -10.54 11.01 27.19
C SER A 51 -9.34 11.90 27.51
N LYS A 52 -9.01 12.81 26.59
CA LYS A 52 -7.93 13.77 26.79
C LYS A 52 -8.41 15.04 27.52
N THR A 53 -9.68 15.10 27.92
CA THR A 53 -10.23 16.19 28.74
C THR A 53 -10.01 15.91 30.23
N PRO A 54 -10.12 16.90 31.13
CA PRO A 54 -10.09 16.65 32.57
C PRO A 54 -11.32 15.90 33.09
N PHE A 55 -12.28 15.50 32.23
CA PHE A 55 -13.54 14.89 32.62
C PHE A 55 -13.73 13.49 32.00
N THR A 56 -14.06 12.51 32.83
CA THR A 56 -14.17 11.09 32.42
C THR A 56 -15.45 10.77 31.65
N ASP A 57 -16.49 11.58 31.82
CA ASP A 57 -17.79 11.44 31.14
C ASP A 57 -17.90 12.24 29.84
N VAL A 58 -16.81 12.90 29.42
CA VAL A 58 -16.67 13.52 28.10
C VAL A 58 -15.79 12.59 27.27
N VAL A 59 -16.42 11.64 26.58
CA VAL A 59 -15.71 10.65 25.75
C VAL A 59 -15.00 11.30 24.57
N ALA A 60 -13.90 10.70 24.12
CA ALA A 60 -13.16 11.17 22.95
C ALA A 60 -14.09 11.22 21.71
N GLY A 61 -14.04 12.33 20.97
CA GLY A 61 -14.90 12.57 19.81
C GLY A 61 -16.29 13.13 20.14
N HIS A 62 -16.59 13.40 21.42
CA HIS A 62 -17.83 14.08 21.78
C HIS A 62 -17.87 15.48 21.13
N TRP A 63 -19.02 15.87 20.55
CA TRP A 63 -19.15 17.11 19.75
C TRP A 63 -18.80 18.40 20.51
N ALA A 64 -18.94 18.40 21.84
CA ALA A 64 -18.58 19.53 22.71
C ALA A 64 -17.21 19.40 23.38
N GLU A 65 -16.45 18.32 23.13
CA GLU A 65 -15.21 17.99 23.81
C GLU A 65 -14.22 19.16 23.82
N LYS A 66 -13.97 19.73 22.64
CA LYS A 66 -13.11 20.91 22.43
C LYS A 66 -13.54 22.09 23.33
N HIS A 67 -14.82 22.45 23.29
CA HIS A 67 -15.35 23.61 24.00
C HIS A 67 -15.34 23.43 25.51
N ILE A 68 -15.70 22.23 25.98
CA ILE A 68 -15.67 21.88 27.39
C ILE A 68 -14.24 21.93 27.91
N ALA A 69 -13.30 21.29 27.21
CA ALA A 69 -11.90 21.28 27.61
C ALA A 69 -11.30 22.69 27.67
N LYS A 70 -11.52 23.50 26.62
CA LYS A 70 -11.03 24.88 26.53
C LYS A 70 -11.51 25.73 27.70
N LEU A 71 -12.84 25.83 27.90
CA LEU A 71 -13.41 26.66 28.96
C LEU A 71 -13.04 26.15 30.36
N ALA A 72 -12.90 24.83 30.55
CA ALA A 72 -12.50 24.28 31.84
C ALA A 72 -11.04 24.60 32.16
N LEU A 73 -10.15 24.50 31.18
CA LEU A 73 -8.73 24.84 31.32
C LEU A 73 -8.50 26.35 31.54
N GLN A 74 -9.36 27.20 30.98
CA GLN A 74 -9.38 28.65 31.29
C GLN A 74 -10.02 28.96 32.65
N GLY A 75 -10.64 27.99 33.33
CA GLY A 75 -11.34 28.17 34.60
C GLY A 75 -12.72 28.83 34.49
N LEU A 76 -13.27 28.92 33.29
CA LEU A 76 -14.57 29.58 33.04
C LEU A 76 -15.76 28.69 33.38
N ILE A 77 -15.57 27.37 33.27
CA ILE A 77 -16.57 26.37 33.65
C ILE A 77 -15.94 25.30 34.53
N ALA A 78 -16.70 24.81 35.51
CA ALA A 78 -16.28 23.74 36.41
C ALA A 78 -17.17 22.50 36.24
N GLY A 79 -16.59 21.32 36.48
CA GLY A 79 -17.33 20.06 36.59
C GLY A 79 -18.12 19.96 37.91
N LYS A 80 -18.86 18.85 38.08
CA LYS A 80 -19.65 18.57 39.29
C LYS A 80 -18.86 17.89 40.42
N GLY A 81 -17.56 17.69 40.23
CA GLY A 81 -16.69 16.91 41.13
C GLY A 81 -16.42 15.50 40.60
N ALA A 82 -15.50 14.77 41.23
CA ALA A 82 -15.10 13.40 40.85
C ALA A 82 -14.73 13.23 39.36
N ASN A 83 -14.12 14.25 38.74
CA ASN A 83 -13.80 14.31 37.31
C ASN A 83 -15.02 14.17 36.38
N LEU A 84 -16.22 14.58 36.81
CA LEU A 84 -17.43 14.59 35.98
C LEU A 84 -17.80 15.99 35.51
N PHE A 85 -18.14 16.14 34.23
CA PHE A 85 -18.67 17.38 33.67
C PHE A 85 -20.20 17.42 33.64
N ALA A 86 -20.85 16.27 33.46
CA ALA A 86 -22.28 16.07 33.19
C ALA A 86 -22.78 16.82 31.94
N PRO A 87 -22.33 16.44 30.72
CA PRO A 87 -22.59 17.20 29.49
C PRO A 87 -24.07 17.29 29.11
N ASN A 88 -24.87 16.28 29.45
CA ASN A 88 -26.29 16.18 29.09
C ASN A 88 -27.24 16.83 30.10
N ASP A 89 -26.75 17.19 31.28
CA ASP A 89 -27.58 17.85 32.29
C ASP A 89 -27.97 19.25 31.83
N SER A 90 -29.19 19.68 32.18
CA SER A 90 -29.63 21.04 31.93
C SER A 90 -28.77 22.03 32.72
N VAL A 91 -28.39 23.13 32.07
CA VAL A 91 -27.71 24.24 32.76
C VAL A 91 -28.75 25.10 33.49
N LYS A 92 -28.52 25.35 34.77
CA LYS A 92 -29.36 26.26 35.57
C LYS A 92 -29.11 27.71 35.16
N ARG A 93 -30.12 28.58 35.26
CA ARG A 93 -29.96 30.02 34.96
C ARG A 93 -28.82 30.64 35.77
N GLN A 94 -28.75 30.34 37.07
CA GLN A 94 -27.70 30.88 37.94
C GLN A 94 -26.29 30.41 37.55
N ASP A 95 -26.15 29.17 37.05
CA ASP A 95 -24.86 28.65 36.59
C ASP A 95 -24.44 29.30 35.27
N ALA A 96 -25.39 29.55 34.37
CA ALA A 96 -25.11 30.30 33.13
C ALA A 96 -24.64 31.73 33.41
N VAL A 97 -25.18 32.38 34.45
CA VAL A 97 -24.73 33.71 34.91
C VAL A 97 -23.30 33.66 35.46
N ILE A 98 -22.97 32.64 36.26
CA ILE A 98 -21.59 32.45 36.77
C ILE A 98 -20.61 32.30 35.60
N ILE A 99 -20.95 31.48 34.59
CA ILE A 99 -20.12 31.32 33.40
C ILE A 99 -19.95 32.66 32.67
N ALA A 100 -21.01 33.47 32.51
CA ALA A 100 -20.93 34.78 31.89
C ALA A 100 -20.04 35.77 32.67
N ILE A 101 -20.13 35.79 34.00
CA ILE A 101 -19.27 36.64 34.86
C ILE A 101 -17.80 36.21 34.75
N ARG A 102 -17.53 34.91 34.78
CA ARG A 102 -16.16 34.38 34.61
C ARG A 102 -15.61 34.67 33.22
N PHE A 103 -16.41 34.47 32.18
CA PHE A 103 -16.07 34.81 30.81
C PHE A 103 -15.64 36.29 30.70
N LEU A 104 -16.27 37.19 31.45
CA LEU A 104 -15.90 38.61 31.46
C LEU A 104 -14.68 38.94 32.34
N GLY A 105 -14.10 37.97 33.04
CA GLY A 105 -13.04 38.20 34.03
C GLY A 105 -13.53 39.00 35.25
N LEU A 106 -14.82 38.96 35.55
CA LEU A 106 -15.45 39.78 36.61
C LEU A 106 -15.75 38.99 37.89
N GLU A 107 -15.27 37.75 37.99
CA GLU A 107 -15.55 36.89 39.16
C GLU A 107 -15.18 37.53 40.49
N GLN A 108 -13.95 38.07 40.62
CA GLN A 108 -13.54 38.71 41.87
C GLN A 108 -14.42 39.93 42.20
N LYS A 109 -14.75 40.75 41.20
CA LYS A 109 -15.63 41.92 41.39
C LYS A 109 -17.03 41.50 41.84
N ALA A 110 -17.55 40.38 41.34
CA ALA A 110 -18.83 39.85 41.77
C ALA A 110 -18.79 39.36 43.21
N LEU A 111 -17.71 38.65 43.60
CA LEU A 111 -17.51 38.18 44.97
C LEU A 111 -17.39 39.33 45.98
N ASP A 112 -16.85 40.47 45.55
CA ASP A 112 -16.67 41.66 46.38
C ASP A 112 -17.91 42.59 46.42
N SER A 113 -18.93 42.37 45.56
CA SER A 113 -19.96 43.40 45.31
C SER A 113 -21.06 43.54 46.37
N GLY A 114 -21.07 42.67 47.39
CA GLY A 114 -22.19 42.54 48.33
C GLY A 114 -23.48 42.03 47.65
N VAL A 115 -24.44 41.57 48.45
CA VAL A 115 -25.73 41.06 47.95
C VAL A 115 -26.77 42.18 48.00
N ALA A 116 -27.39 42.50 46.85
CA ALA A 116 -28.60 43.32 46.82
C ALA A 116 -29.81 42.49 47.30
N ALA A 117 -30.72 43.10 48.06
CA ALA A 117 -31.93 42.42 48.51
C ALA A 117 -32.78 41.99 47.29
N PHE A 118 -33.10 40.70 47.20
CA PHE A 118 -34.02 40.15 46.21
C PHE A 118 -35.45 40.11 46.77
N PRO A 119 -36.49 40.30 45.93
CA PRO A 119 -37.86 40.05 46.35
C PRO A 119 -38.06 38.57 46.70
N SER A 120 -39.02 38.25 47.58
CA SER A 120 -39.28 36.88 48.03
C SER A 120 -39.70 35.91 46.91
N THR A 121 -40.10 36.44 45.77
CA THR A 121 -40.44 35.70 44.54
C THR A 121 -39.20 35.34 43.71
N PHE A 122 -38.04 35.95 43.96
CA PHE A 122 -36.80 35.74 43.22
C PHE A 122 -35.77 34.97 44.05
N ASN A 123 -35.83 33.64 43.96
CA ASN A 123 -34.95 32.74 44.71
C ASN A 123 -33.72 32.34 43.90
N VAL A 124 -32.56 32.35 44.55
CA VAL A 124 -31.25 31.97 44.00
C VAL A 124 -30.48 31.18 45.06
N SER A 125 -29.66 30.21 44.66
CA SER A 125 -28.83 29.46 45.61
C SER A 125 -27.73 30.36 46.22
N SER A 126 -27.35 30.08 47.47
CA SER A 126 -26.36 30.87 48.22
C SER A 126 -25.04 31.09 47.47
N TYR A 127 -24.53 30.07 46.79
CA TYR A 127 -23.27 30.14 46.03
C TYR A 127 -23.35 31.08 44.81
N ALA A 128 -24.54 31.35 44.29
CA ALA A 128 -24.76 32.18 43.11
C ALA A 128 -25.25 33.59 43.43
N ASN A 129 -25.66 33.87 44.67
CA ASN A 129 -26.24 35.15 45.08
C ASN A 129 -25.38 36.36 44.69
N LEU A 130 -24.09 36.31 44.95
CA LEU A 130 -23.15 37.40 44.64
C LEU A 130 -23.02 37.61 43.13
N TYR A 131 -22.91 36.51 42.36
CA TYR A 131 -22.81 36.55 40.90
C TYR A 131 -24.08 37.11 40.26
N VAL A 132 -25.27 36.68 40.69
CA VAL A 132 -26.55 37.14 40.16
C VAL A 132 -26.80 38.60 40.56
N SER A 133 -26.51 38.97 41.80
CA SER A 133 -26.59 40.36 42.28
C SER A 133 -25.72 41.28 41.42
N TYR A 134 -24.48 40.86 41.16
CA TYR A 134 -23.54 41.62 40.34
C TYR A 134 -23.98 41.66 38.87
N ALA A 135 -24.48 40.56 38.29
CA ALA A 135 -25.00 40.54 36.93
C ALA A 135 -26.20 41.49 36.73
N LEU A 136 -27.06 41.65 37.74
CA LEU A 136 -28.15 42.64 37.74
C LEU A 136 -27.62 44.08 37.86
N LYS A 137 -26.52 44.28 38.61
CA LYS A 137 -25.86 45.59 38.75
C LYS A 137 -25.19 46.03 37.45
N GLU A 138 -24.51 45.13 36.76
CA GLU A 138 -23.80 45.40 35.50
C GLU A 138 -24.72 45.36 34.26
N GLY A 139 -26.01 45.10 34.44
CA GLY A 139 -26.99 45.07 33.35
C GLY A 139 -26.88 43.84 32.42
N LEU A 140 -26.11 42.82 32.81
CA LEU A 140 -26.11 41.52 32.14
C LEU A 140 -27.47 40.84 32.28
N LEU A 141 -28.09 41.01 33.45
CA LEU A 141 -29.49 40.71 33.71
C LEU A 141 -30.25 42.02 33.95
N ASN A 142 -31.50 42.08 33.51
CA ASN A 142 -32.37 43.22 33.77
C ASN A 142 -33.34 42.87 34.91
N ARG A 143 -33.39 43.71 35.95
CA ARG A 143 -34.22 43.47 37.14
C ARG A 143 -35.70 43.31 36.80
N THR A 144 -36.25 44.19 35.98
CA THR A 144 -37.67 44.15 35.59
C THR A 144 -37.99 42.87 34.84
N GLU A 145 -37.14 42.47 33.88
CA GLU A 145 -37.33 41.26 33.08
C GLU A 145 -37.25 39.99 33.95
N GLU A 146 -36.22 39.88 34.80
CA GLU A 146 -35.98 38.64 35.56
C GLU A 146 -36.93 38.48 36.75
N PHE A 147 -37.36 39.57 37.38
CA PHE A 147 -38.34 39.52 38.48
C PHE A 147 -39.74 39.19 37.96
N ALA A 148 -40.15 39.80 36.83
CA ALA A 148 -41.41 39.43 36.18
C ALA A 148 -41.42 37.95 35.76
N LEU A 149 -40.29 37.43 35.27
CA LEU A 149 -40.14 36.02 34.92
C LEU A 149 -40.26 35.10 36.15
N ALA A 150 -39.77 35.52 37.32
CA ALA A 150 -39.88 34.77 38.56
C ALA A 150 -41.31 34.81 39.15
N GLU A 151 -41.99 35.96 39.05
CA GLU A 151 -43.38 36.11 39.51
C GLU A 151 -44.37 35.31 38.67
N ALA A 152 -44.14 35.23 37.35
CA ALA A 152 -44.97 34.47 36.42
C ALA A 152 -45.01 32.97 36.76
N ASP A 153 -44.02 32.44 37.48
CA ASP A 153 -43.98 31.05 37.95
C ASP A 153 -43.36 30.95 39.36
N SER A 154 -44.09 31.43 40.36
CA SER A 154 -43.68 31.44 41.77
C SER A 154 -43.43 30.05 42.39
N LYS A 155 -43.76 28.96 41.69
CA LYS A 155 -43.51 27.58 42.13
C LYS A 155 -42.11 27.09 41.76
N VAL A 156 -41.43 27.78 40.85
CA VAL A 156 -40.10 27.40 40.36
C VAL A 156 -39.06 28.36 40.92
N ASN A 157 -38.02 27.82 41.54
CA ASN A 157 -36.87 28.61 41.96
C ASN A 157 -36.18 29.19 40.71
N TRP A 158 -36.17 30.53 40.56
CA TRP A 158 -35.64 31.20 39.37
C TRP A 158 -34.19 30.79 39.09
N GLY A 159 -33.34 30.72 40.11
CA GLY A 159 -31.93 30.39 39.97
C GLY A 159 -31.70 28.95 39.52
N GLU A 160 -32.49 28.02 40.06
CA GLU A 160 -32.38 26.59 39.75
C GLU A 160 -33.14 26.17 38.49
N ALA A 161 -33.99 27.04 37.95
CA ALA A 161 -34.70 26.79 36.71
C ALA A 161 -33.72 26.50 35.56
N PRO A 162 -34.01 25.52 34.68
CA PRO A 162 -33.28 25.33 33.45
C PRO A 162 -33.28 26.59 32.58
N ALA A 163 -32.13 26.92 32.03
CA ALA A 163 -32.02 28.03 31.10
C ALA A 163 -32.54 27.61 29.71
N THR A 164 -33.45 28.40 29.14
CA THR A 164 -33.95 28.18 27.78
C THR A 164 -33.00 28.78 26.74
N ARG A 165 -33.08 28.28 25.51
CA ARG A 165 -32.23 28.72 24.40
C ARG A 165 -32.37 30.22 24.10
N GLU A 166 -33.59 30.75 24.12
CA GLU A 166 -33.83 32.19 23.93
C GLU A 166 -33.31 33.05 25.10
N TRP A 167 -33.39 32.55 26.33
CA TRP A 167 -32.91 33.26 27.52
C TRP A 167 -31.37 33.32 27.53
N ILE A 168 -30.71 32.20 27.20
CA ILE A 168 -29.24 32.17 27.05
C ILE A 168 -28.77 33.04 25.88
N ALA A 169 -29.50 33.10 24.78
CA ALA A 169 -29.16 34.00 23.66
C ALA A 169 -29.11 35.47 24.12
N ARG A 170 -30.10 35.92 24.91
CA ARG A 170 -30.07 37.26 25.52
C ARG A 170 -28.86 37.47 26.43
N LEU A 171 -28.59 36.51 27.32
CA LEU A 171 -27.44 36.59 28.22
C LEU A 171 -26.11 36.70 27.45
N LEU A 172 -25.91 35.87 26.43
CA LEU A 172 -24.70 35.89 25.60
C LEU A 172 -24.51 37.22 24.88
N VAL A 173 -25.57 37.73 24.23
CA VAL A 173 -25.54 39.01 23.51
C VAL A 173 -25.18 40.16 24.46
N ARG A 174 -25.78 40.20 25.66
CA ARG A 174 -25.42 41.20 26.69
C ARG A 174 -23.98 41.01 27.21
N THR A 175 -23.54 39.77 27.40
CA THR A 175 -22.18 39.44 27.86
C THR A 175 -21.14 40.02 26.89
N ILE A 176 -21.34 39.87 25.58
CA ILE A 176 -20.42 40.45 24.60
C ILE A 176 -20.62 41.97 24.39
N GLY A 177 -21.47 42.63 25.18
CA GLY A 177 -21.72 44.08 25.14
C GLY A 177 -22.60 44.52 23.96
N LYS A 178 -23.40 43.61 23.41
CA LYS A 178 -24.33 43.88 22.31
C LYS A 178 -25.77 43.95 22.82
N THR A 179 -26.67 44.48 21.99
CA THR A 179 -28.10 44.64 22.27
C THR A 179 -28.93 43.83 21.27
N ALA A 180 -30.26 43.82 21.45
CA ALA A 180 -31.18 43.24 20.48
C ALA A 180 -31.00 43.87 19.08
N ALA A 181 -31.04 43.04 18.04
CA ALA A 181 -31.08 43.46 16.65
C ALA A 181 -32.53 43.75 16.21
N ALA A 182 -32.71 44.61 15.20
CA ALA A 182 -34.02 44.87 14.62
C ALA A 182 -34.48 43.72 13.70
N GLY A 183 -35.79 43.47 13.67
CA GLY A 183 -36.42 42.49 12.77
C GLY A 183 -36.60 41.09 13.37
N THR A 184 -36.94 40.14 12.51
CA THR A 184 -37.22 38.73 12.87
C THR A 184 -36.07 37.81 12.46
N THR A 185 -36.07 36.60 13.01
CA THR A 185 -35.16 35.53 12.57
C THR A 185 -35.70 34.86 11.30
N SER A 186 -34.85 34.10 10.62
CA SER A 186 -35.22 33.26 9.47
C SER A 186 -35.70 31.86 9.85
N PHE A 187 -35.80 31.55 11.14
CA PHE A 187 -36.20 30.21 11.60
C PHE A 187 -37.70 29.98 11.42
N ALA A 188 -38.06 28.74 11.09
CA ALA A 188 -39.45 28.33 10.87
C ALA A 188 -40.33 28.52 12.13
N ASP A 189 -39.72 28.41 13.31
CA ASP A 189 -40.37 28.59 14.61
C ASP A 189 -40.15 29.99 15.22
N ASN A 190 -39.84 31.02 14.40
CA ASN A 190 -39.67 32.40 14.86
C ASN A 190 -40.86 32.90 15.72
N VAL A 191 -42.08 32.52 15.35
CA VAL A 191 -43.31 32.88 16.07
C VAL A 191 -43.39 32.29 17.49
N SER A 192 -42.57 31.28 17.80
CA SER A 192 -42.49 30.66 19.12
C SER A 192 -41.47 31.33 20.04
N ILE A 193 -40.66 32.26 19.51
CA ILE A 193 -39.71 33.05 20.29
C ILE A 193 -40.50 34.13 21.03
N ASP A 194 -40.17 34.37 22.30
CA ASP A 194 -40.76 35.51 23.02
C ASP A 194 -40.52 36.82 22.25
N LYS A 195 -41.58 37.63 22.09
CA LYS A 195 -41.54 38.90 21.36
C LYS A 195 -40.44 39.84 21.87
N ASP A 196 -40.13 39.78 23.18
CA ASP A 196 -39.13 40.65 23.80
C ASP A 196 -37.70 40.08 23.65
N LEU A 197 -37.58 38.83 23.19
CA LEU A 197 -36.32 38.12 22.99
C LEU A 197 -35.95 37.92 21.51
N VAL A 198 -36.88 38.10 20.57
CA VAL A 198 -36.65 37.86 19.13
C VAL A 198 -35.43 38.62 18.60
N GLY A 199 -35.26 39.88 18.99
CA GLY A 199 -34.12 40.69 18.57
C GLY A 199 -32.79 40.21 19.16
N TYR A 200 -32.79 39.65 20.37
CA TYR A 200 -31.60 39.04 20.97
C TYR A 200 -31.25 37.71 20.30
N VAL A 201 -32.25 36.87 19.99
CA VAL A 201 -32.02 35.64 19.23
C VAL A 201 -31.45 35.96 17.85
N LYS A 202 -32.01 36.96 17.16
CA LYS A 202 -31.47 37.43 15.88
C LYS A 202 -30.02 37.89 16.02
N ALA A 203 -29.71 38.76 16.99
CA ALA A 203 -28.34 39.23 17.21
C ALA A 203 -27.37 38.08 17.50
N ALA A 204 -27.78 37.07 18.27
CA ALA A 204 -26.94 35.91 18.57
C ALA A 204 -26.65 35.06 17.34
N VAL A 205 -27.58 34.97 16.39
CA VAL A 205 -27.41 34.24 15.12
C VAL A 205 -26.55 35.05 14.14
N ASP A 206 -26.83 36.35 13.99
CA ASP A 206 -26.09 37.24 13.08
C ASP A 206 -24.61 37.36 13.47
N LEU A 207 -24.29 37.13 14.75
CA LEU A 207 -22.93 37.14 15.31
C LEU A 207 -22.31 35.74 15.41
N ASP A 208 -22.93 34.71 14.82
CA ASP A 208 -22.50 33.31 14.86
C ASP A 208 -22.30 32.70 16.27
N LEU A 209 -22.92 33.31 17.29
CA LEU A 209 -22.86 32.82 18.67
C LEU A 209 -23.72 31.56 18.83
N VAL A 210 -24.88 31.53 18.18
CA VAL A 210 -25.85 30.42 18.24
C VAL A 210 -26.19 29.96 16.82
N LYS A 211 -26.13 28.64 16.60
CA LYS A 211 -26.58 28.00 15.36
C LYS A 211 -27.98 27.41 15.54
N GLY A 212 -28.74 27.37 14.44
CA GLY A 212 -30.03 26.67 14.37
C GLY A 212 -29.87 25.16 14.53
N LEU A 213 -30.98 24.49 14.81
CA LEU A 213 -31.10 23.03 14.84
C LEU A 213 -31.56 22.51 13.47
N SER A 214 -31.64 21.18 13.32
CA SER A 214 -32.17 20.53 12.12
C SER A 214 -33.56 21.04 11.76
N GLY A 215 -33.86 21.14 10.46
CA GLY A 215 -35.18 21.58 9.98
C GLY A 215 -35.42 23.09 10.05
N ASN A 216 -34.34 23.91 10.09
CA ASN A 216 -34.43 25.38 10.17
C ASN A 216 -35.19 25.87 11.42
N THR A 217 -34.94 25.24 12.57
CA THR A 217 -35.61 25.57 13.85
C THR A 217 -34.63 26.15 14.87
N PHE A 218 -35.10 27.05 15.73
CA PHE A 218 -34.33 27.56 16.86
C PHE A 218 -34.60 26.80 18.15
N ALA A 219 -35.82 26.28 18.34
CA ALA A 219 -36.35 25.70 19.58
C ALA A 219 -36.24 26.66 20.79
N PRO A 220 -36.91 27.83 20.79
CA PRO A 220 -36.71 28.89 21.78
C PRO A 220 -36.91 28.48 23.24
N LYS A 221 -37.94 27.67 23.50
CA LYS A 221 -38.26 27.16 24.85
C LYS A 221 -37.48 25.90 25.23
N GLY A 222 -36.66 25.36 24.32
CA GLY A 222 -35.83 24.19 24.58
C GLY A 222 -34.81 24.47 25.68
N VAL A 223 -34.59 23.49 26.56
CA VAL A 223 -33.59 23.59 27.63
C VAL A 223 -32.19 23.45 27.06
N VAL A 224 -31.24 24.22 27.59
CA VAL A 224 -29.83 24.18 27.20
C VAL A 224 -29.09 23.21 28.11
N THR A 225 -28.34 22.27 27.53
CA THR A 225 -27.46 21.38 28.29
C THR A 225 -26.16 22.08 28.66
N ARG A 226 -25.43 21.55 29.64
CA ARG A 226 -24.10 22.06 30.02
C ARG A 226 -23.10 22.01 28.87
N ALA A 227 -23.13 20.97 28.05
CA ALA A 227 -22.33 20.90 26.83
C ALA A 227 -22.67 22.02 25.85
N THR A 228 -23.96 22.27 25.63
CA THR A 228 -24.40 23.38 24.75
C THR A 228 -23.99 24.73 25.31
N ALA A 229 -24.14 24.96 26.62
CA ALA A 229 -23.68 26.20 27.25
C ALA A 229 -22.17 26.41 27.04
N ALA A 230 -21.35 25.39 27.24
CA ALA A 230 -19.91 25.47 27.02
C ALA A 230 -19.58 25.83 25.56
N THR A 231 -20.23 25.21 24.58
CA THR A 231 -20.05 25.56 23.17
C THR A 231 -20.41 27.00 22.86
N LEU A 232 -21.53 27.50 23.39
CA LEU A 232 -21.98 28.86 23.13
C LEU A 232 -21.02 29.91 23.69
N PHE A 233 -20.55 29.75 24.94
CA PHE A 233 -19.58 30.67 25.54
C PHE A 233 -18.19 30.56 24.90
N SER A 234 -17.77 29.36 24.50
CA SER A 234 -16.50 29.17 23.80
C SER A 234 -16.49 29.87 22.43
N ARG A 235 -17.61 29.89 21.69
CA ARG A 235 -17.76 30.67 20.45
C ARG A 235 -17.74 32.18 20.69
N ALA A 236 -18.32 32.62 21.81
CA ALA A 236 -18.37 34.03 22.16
C ALA A 236 -16.98 34.69 22.33
N GLU A 237 -15.93 33.90 22.59
CA GLU A 237 -14.55 34.41 22.65
C GLU A 237 -14.09 35.03 21.32
N ALA A 238 -14.58 34.54 20.18
CA ALA A 238 -14.26 35.12 18.87
C ALA A 238 -14.87 36.52 18.71
N ALA A 239 -16.04 36.75 19.31
CA ALA A 239 -16.73 38.04 19.28
C ALA A 239 -16.20 39.03 20.34
N LYS A 240 -15.55 38.53 21.40
CA LYS A 240 -14.98 39.33 22.48
C LYS A 240 -13.70 38.69 23.01
N GLN A 241 -12.57 39.13 22.46
CA GLN A 241 -11.25 38.65 22.87
C GLN A 241 -10.88 39.23 24.25
N LEU A 242 -10.83 38.36 25.25
CA LEU A 242 -10.39 38.68 26.60
C LEU A 242 -9.14 37.88 26.93
N ALA A 243 -8.24 38.48 27.71
CA ALA A 243 -7.06 37.80 28.20
C ALA A 243 -7.45 36.97 29.43
N TYR A 244 -7.30 35.65 29.34
CA TYR A 244 -7.52 34.73 30.45
C TYR A 244 -6.20 34.35 31.11
N SER A 245 -6.23 34.06 32.41
CA SER A 245 -5.06 33.58 33.14
C SER A 245 -4.51 32.30 32.48
N LYS A 246 -3.18 32.18 32.43
CA LYS A 246 -2.46 31.05 31.79
C LYS A 246 -2.65 30.92 30.27
N GLN A 247 -3.36 31.84 29.62
CA GLN A 247 -3.48 31.86 28.17
C GLN A 247 -2.42 32.78 27.55
N THR A 248 -1.74 32.29 26.52
CA THR A 248 -0.83 33.06 25.68
C THR A 248 -1.31 33.04 24.25
N THR A 249 -1.35 34.21 23.62
CA THR A 249 -1.67 34.36 22.20
C THR A 249 -0.43 34.82 21.45
N GLY A 250 -0.15 34.22 20.30
CA GLY A 250 0.97 34.64 19.48
C GLY A 250 1.08 33.87 18.17
N MET A 251 2.11 34.20 17.39
CA MET A 251 2.42 33.49 16.15
C MET A 251 3.14 32.17 16.46
N LEU A 252 2.68 31.07 15.87
CA LEU A 252 3.30 29.76 16.00
C LEU A 252 4.63 29.72 15.23
N LEU A 253 5.75 29.54 15.90
CA LEU A 253 7.06 29.39 15.25
C LEU A 253 7.39 27.93 14.90
N GLY A 254 6.90 26.99 15.70
CA GLY A 254 7.15 25.57 15.52
C GLY A 254 6.31 24.73 16.48
N ALA A 255 5.97 23.53 16.05
CA ALA A 255 5.29 22.51 16.84
C ALA A 255 5.96 21.16 16.54
N ASP A 256 6.58 20.56 17.54
CA ASP A 256 7.21 19.24 17.45
C ASP A 256 6.86 18.37 18.67
N ALA A 257 7.29 17.11 18.67
CA ALA A 257 6.93 16.15 19.72
C ALA A 257 7.28 16.60 21.16
N ASN A 258 8.16 17.59 21.34
CA ASN A 258 8.61 18.07 22.64
C ASN A 258 7.98 19.42 23.02
N ALA A 259 7.75 20.32 22.07
CA ALA A 259 7.23 21.65 22.38
C ALA A 259 6.41 22.32 21.27
N VAL A 260 5.59 23.28 21.69
CA VAL A 260 4.99 24.32 20.84
C VAL A 260 5.62 25.67 21.19
N THR A 261 6.23 26.32 20.20
CA THR A 261 6.92 27.61 20.39
C THR A 261 6.09 28.75 19.82
N VAL A 262 5.77 29.74 20.65
CA VAL A 262 4.89 30.86 20.31
C VAL A 262 5.62 32.19 20.47
N LEU A 263 5.64 32.98 19.39
CA LEU A 263 6.13 34.37 19.40
C LEU A 263 5.00 35.32 19.79
N GLN A 264 5.16 36.05 20.87
CA GLN A 264 4.22 37.06 21.36
C GLN A 264 4.49 38.42 20.71
N ALA A 265 3.49 39.30 20.69
CA ALA A 265 3.56 40.61 20.03
C ALA A 265 4.68 41.52 20.60
N ASN A 266 5.09 41.30 21.85
CA ASN A 266 6.21 42.01 22.48
C ASN A 266 7.59 41.49 22.06
N GLY A 267 7.67 40.52 21.14
CA GLY A 267 8.90 39.89 20.68
C GLY A 267 9.37 38.69 21.51
N THR A 268 8.71 38.39 22.63
CA THR A 268 9.07 37.23 23.47
C THR A 268 8.62 35.94 22.81
N ALA A 269 9.53 34.99 22.65
CA ALA A 269 9.20 33.63 22.21
C ALA A 269 9.16 32.69 23.43
N THR A 270 8.03 32.01 23.62
CA THR A 270 7.84 31.04 24.72
C THR A 270 7.68 29.64 24.14
N ALA A 271 8.51 28.69 24.59
CA ALA A 271 8.36 27.28 24.27
C ALA A 271 7.58 26.57 25.39
N TYR A 272 6.44 26.01 25.06
CA TYR A 272 5.62 25.21 25.96
C TYR A 272 5.90 23.74 25.71
N ALA A 273 6.34 23.01 26.74
CA ALA A 273 6.47 21.55 26.66
C ALA A 273 5.11 20.92 26.32
N VAL A 274 5.11 19.94 25.43
CA VAL A 274 3.90 19.17 25.08
C VAL A 274 4.05 17.70 25.49
N GLY A 275 2.93 17.03 25.72
CA GLY A 275 2.92 15.62 26.11
C GLY A 275 1.61 14.93 25.71
N THR A 276 1.42 13.71 26.20
CA THR A 276 0.23 12.89 25.88
C THR A 276 -1.09 13.52 26.32
N GLY A 277 -1.05 14.41 27.33
CA GLY A 277 -2.19 15.18 27.82
C GLY A 277 -2.44 16.51 27.10
N THR A 278 -1.58 16.93 26.15
CA THR A 278 -1.79 18.17 25.41
C THR A 278 -2.91 18.00 24.38
N LEU A 279 -3.89 18.89 24.46
CA LEU A 279 -5.00 18.98 23.52
C LEU A 279 -4.69 19.94 22.38
N TYR A 280 -5.08 19.58 21.16
CA TYR A 280 -4.94 20.44 19.99
C TYR A 280 -6.30 20.68 19.36
N SER A 281 -6.56 21.90 18.92
CA SER A 281 -7.77 22.25 18.19
C SER A 281 -7.51 23.31 17.13
N ARG A 282 -8.53 23.59 16.32
CA ARG A 282 -8.52 24.72 15.39
C ARG A 282 -9.84 25.48 15.50
N LEU A 283 -9.80 26.80 15.38
CA LEU A 283 -10.98 27.65 15.49
C LEU A 283 -12.04 27.33 14.42
N ASP A 284 -11.60 26.92 13.23
CA ASP A 284 -12.41 26.51 12.08
C ASP A 284 -13.00 25.09 12.19
N SER A 285 -12.72 24.38 13.29
CA SER A 285 -13.22 23.02 13.55
C SER A 285 -13.92 22.92 14.90
N GLU A 286 -15.00 22.14 14.93
CA GLU A 286 -15.72 21.80 16.18
C GLU A 286 -15.08 20.59 16.90
N ALA A 287 -14.20 19.85 16.22
CA ALA A 287 -13.48 18.71 16.79
C ALA A 287 -12.05 19.07 17.22
N LEU A 288 -11.50 18.30 18.16
CA LEU A 288 -10.06 18.29 18.41
C LEU A 288 -9.28 17.85 17.16
N THR A 289 -8.02 18.25 17.07
CA THR A 289 -7.13 17.92 15.96
C THR A 289 -5.84 17.27 16.46
N ALA A 290 -4.96 16.93 15.53
CA ALA A 290 -3.61 16.47 15.83
C ALA A 290 -2.61 17.64 15.76
N GLN A 291 -1.46 17.49 16.43
CA GLN A 291 -0.44 18.53 16.49
C GLN A 291 0.09 18.94 15.11
N ASP A 292 0.24 17.98 14.20
CA ASP A 292 0.73 18.17 12.83
C ASP A 292 -0.27 18.92 11.92
N ALA A 293 -1.53 19.07 12.36
CA ALA A 293 -2.53 19.88 11.68
C ALA A 293 -2.37 21.39 11.98
N LEU A 294 -1.53 21.76 12.95
CA LEU A 294 -1.20 23.17 13.21
C LEU A 294 -0.33 23.75 12.09
N LYS A 295 -0.55 25.02 11.76
CA LYS A 295 0.17 25.72 10.69
C LYS A 295 1.10 26.77 11.31
N VAL A 296 2.40 26.54 11.15
CA VAL A 296 3.44 27.51 11.54
C VAL A 296 3.22 28.83 10.80
N TYR A 297 3.60 29.92 11.45
CA TYR A 297 3.40 31.31 11.06
C TYR A 297 1.96 31.82 11.11
N GLY A 298 0.97 30.96 11.37
CA GLY A 298 -0.36 31.36 11.82
C GLY A 298 -0.38 31.75 13.30
N THR A 299 -1.53 32.25 13.79
CA THR A 299 -1.70 32.58 15.22
C THR A 299 -2.31 31.42 16.00
N VAL A 300 -1.86 31.25 17.23
CA VAL A 300 -2.34 30.23 18.17
C VAL A 300 -2.68 30.84 19.52
N ASN A 301 -3.60 30.19 20.23
CA ASN A 301 -3.84 30.38 21.65
C ASN A 301 -3.34 29.13 22.41
N VAL A 302 -2.43 29.32 23.36
CA VAL A 302 -1.93 28.25 24.24
C VAL A 302 -2.44 28.49 25.64
N ILE A 303 -3.06 27.49 26.26
CA ILE A 303 -3.44 27.50 27.67
C ILE A 303 -2.45 26.60 28.42
N ALA A 304 -1.71 27.19 29.35
CA ALA A 304 -0.70 26.49 30.13
C ALA A 304 -1.33 25.70 31.30
N ALA A 305 -0.80 24.51 31.55
CA ALA A 305 -1.05 23.73 32.76
C ALA A 305 -0.38 24.39 33.99
N ALA A 306 -0.63 23.84 35.17
CA ALA A 306 -0.06 24.37 36.42
C ALA A 306 1.47 24.29 36.47
N ASP A 307 2.07 23.34 35.77
CA ASP A 307 3.53 23.15 35.66
C ASP A 307 4.18 24.00 34.54
N GLY A 308 3.38 24.79 33.80
CA GLY A 308 3.85 25.60 32.68
C GLY A 308 3.91 24.89 31.32
N SER A 309 3.58 23.60 31.23
CA SER A 309 3.42 22.88 29.96
C SER A 309 2.15 23.31 29.21
N ALA A 310 2.02 23.00 27.92
CA ALA A 310 0.79 23.28 27.18
C ALA A 310 -0.28 22.23 27.51
N ALA A 311 -1.36 22.66 28.15
CA ALA A 311 -2.55 21.83 28.33
C ALA A 311 -3.41 21.81 27.06
N TYR A 312 -3.49 22.94 26.35
CA TYR A 312 -4.33 23.10 25.16
C TYR A 312 -3.72 24.11 24.19
N VAL A 313 -3.76 23.80 22.90
CA VAL A 313 -3.27 24.65 21.81
C VAL A 313 -4.35 24.75 20.73
N GLU A 314 -4.83 25.96 20.46
CA GLU A 314 -5.80 26.22 19.40
C GLU A 314 -5.20 27.06 18.29
N GLN A 315 -5.23 26.57 17.05
CA GLN A 315 -4.98 27.40 15.87
C GLN A 315 -6.12 28.43 15.74
N ALA A 316 -5.78 29.71 15.90
CA ALA A 316 -6.72 30.82 15.78
C ALA A 316 -6.84 31.31 14.34
N SER A 317 -5.73 31.32 13.59
CA SER A 317 -5.73 31.66 12.16
C SER A 317 -4.57 30.97 11.43
N ASP A 318 -4.82 30.53 10.20
CA ASP A 318 -3.80 29.99 9.29
C ASP A 318 -3.06 31.08 8.51
N THR A 319 -3.49 32.34 8.58
CA THR A 319 -2.87 33.44 7.83
C THR A 319 -1.41 33.60 8.26
N PRO A 320 -0.44 33.37 7.37
CA PRO A 320 0.96 33.46 7.72
C PRO A 320 1.34 34.93 7.96
N LEU A 321 1.85 35.24 9.15
CA LEU A 321 2.32 36.56 9.53
C LEU A 321 3.84 36.67 9.31
N VAL A 322 4.25 36.38 8.08
CA VAL A 322 5.63 36.44 7.62
C VAL A 322 5.73 37.02 6.23
N LYS A 323 6.91 37.52 5.88
CA LYS A 323 7.32 37.85 4.50
C LYS A 323 8.61 37.13 4.15
N THR A 324 8.85 36.93 2.86
CA THR A 324 10.09 36.30 2.37
C THR A 324 10.96 37.28 1.62
N VAL A 325 12.27 37.16 1.79
CA VAL A 325 13.29 37.88 1.02
C VAL A 325 14.25 36.86 0.43
N GLN A 326 14.64 37.05 -0.83
CA GLN A 326 15.62 36.20 -1.52
C GLN A 326 16.88 36.98 -1.87
N GLY A 327 18.04 36.33 -1.84
CA GLY A 327 19.31 36.93 -2.23
C GLY A 327 20.50 36.02 -1.96
N LYS A 328 21.68 36.41 -2.43
CA LYS A 328 22.93 35.70 -2.18
C LYS A 328 23.52 36.07 -0.82
N LEU A 329 23.96 35.09 -0.05
CA LEU A 329 24.61 35.32 1.23
C LEU A 329 25.93 36.07 1.04
N VAL A 330 26.02 37.26 1.64
CA VAL A 330 27.27 38.02 1.77
C VAL A 330 28.00 37.61 3.05
N VAL A 331 27.31 37.68 4.19
CA VAL A 331 27.89 37.34 5.50
C VAL A 331 26.82 37.05 6.55
N VAL A 332 27.10 36.10 7.44
CA VAL A 332 26.41 35.95 8.73
C VAL A 332 27.27 36.61 9.81
N SER A 333 26.77 37.70 10.41
CA SER A 333 27.47 38.43 11.46
C SER A 333 26.90 38.07 12.84
N ALA A 334 27.55 37.15 13.55
CA ALA A 334 27.13 36.72 14.89
C ALA A 334 27.17 37.86 15.92
N SER A 335 28.18 38.72 15.87
CA SER A 335 28.34 39.87 16.77
C SER A 335 27.28 40.95 16.59
N LYS A 336 26.67 41.04 15.40
CA LYS A 336 25.59 41.97 15.08
C LYS A 336 24.21 41.31 15.04
N SER A 337 24.15 39.99 15.28
CA SER A 337 22.94 39.17 15.11
C SER A 337 22.22 39.44 13.78
N ALA A 338 22.98 39.45 12.67
CA ALA A 338 22.46 39.82 11.35
C ALA A 338 22.93 38.91 10.22
N ILE A 339 22.09 38.77 9.20
CA ILE A 339 22.38 38.09 7.92
C ILE A 339 22.34 39.15 6.82
N THR A 340 23.41 39.30 6.06
CA THR A 340 23.50 40.26 4.96
C THR A 340 23.36 39.53 3.63
N LEU A 341 22.40 39.99 2.81
CA LEU A 341 22.15 39.47 1.48
C LEU A 341 22.44 40.51 0.39
N LEU A 342 22.89 40.03 -0.76
CA LEU A 342 22.90 40.75 -2.03
C LEU A 342 21.67 40.34 -2.86
N SER A 343 20.79 41.29 -3.16
CA SER A 343 19.59 41.08 -3.99
C SER A 343 19.64 42.01 -5.20
N GLY A 344 20.02 41.49 -6.36
CA GLY A 344 20.37 42.32 -7.51
C GLY A 344 21.66 43.08 -7.23
N GLU A 345 21.60 44.41 -7.21
CA GLU A 345 22.74 45.29 -6.86
C GLU A 345 22.71 45.76 -5.39
N ASP A 346 21.60 45.52 -4.68
CA ASP A 346 21.40 46.03 -3.33
C ASP A 346 21.92 45.07 -2.26
N VAL A 347 22.73 45.59 -1.34
CA VAL A 347 23.20 44.87 -0.14
C VAL A 347 22.36 45.30 1.07
N GLN A 348 21.62 44.37 1.66
CA GLN A 348 20.78 44.63 2.83
C GLN A 348 21.04 43.65 3.97
N SER A 349 20.94 44.15 5.21
CA SER A 349 21.15 43.36 6.42
C SER A 349 19.85 43.14 7.18
N TYR A 350 19.60 41.89 7.57
CA TYR A 350 18.40 41.45 8.26
C TYR A 350 18.77 40.91 9.64
N SER A 351 18.20 41.48 10.70
CA SER A 351 18.50 41.06 12.06
C SER A 351 17.74 39.81 12.48
N TYR A 352 18.35 38.95 13.29
CA TYR A 352 17.73 37.82 13.97
C TYR A 352 17.85 37.95 15.49
N ASP A 353 17.15 37.09 16.23
CA ASP A 353 17.22 37.03 17.69
C ASP A 353 18.41 36.13 18.12
N PRO A 354 19.45 36.65 18.79
CA PRO A 354 20.59 35.82 19.22
C PRO A 354 20.22 34.80 20.31
N ALA A 355 19.17 35.04 21.10
CA ALA A 355 18.69 34.07 22.09
C ALA A 355 17.93 32.91 21.42
N ARG A 356 17.47 33.10 20.17
CA ARG A 356 16.73 32.12 19.39
C ARG A 356 17.11 32.21 17.92
N LEU A 357 18.14 31.46 17.56
CA LEU A 357 18.61 31.39 16.17
C LEU A 357 17.46 30.99 15.22
N PRO A 358 17.41 31.56 14.00
CA PRO A 358 16.45 31.16 13.00
C PRO A 358 16.61 29.68 12.63
N SER A 359 15.51 29.01 12.30
CA SER A 359 15.59 27.64 11.77
C SER A 359 16.24 27.67 10.39
N VAL A 360 17.38 27.01 10.23
CA VAL A 360 18.08 26.97 8.95
C VAL A 360 17.94 25.59 8.33
N THR A 361 17.45 25.54 7.10
CA THR A 361 17.32 24.31 6.34
C THR A 361 17.89 24.42 4.94
N ASP A 362 18.29 23.27 4.39
CA ASP A 362 18.70 23.18 2.99
C ASP A 362 17.53 22.97 2.02
N ALA A 363 17.83 22.77 0.74
CA ALA A 363 16.83 22.54 -0.30
C ALA A 363 15.93 21.32 0.00
N GLU A 364 16.50 20.28 0.63
CA GLU A 364 15.85 19.03 1.04
C GLU A 364 15.24 19.08 2.46
N ASN A 365 15.25 20.25 3.10
CA ASN A 365 14.75 20.50 4.46
C ASN A 365 15.58 19.88 5.60
N ASN A 366 16.84 19.50 5.35
CA ASN A 366 17.75 19.09 6.41
C ASN A 366 18.20 20.29 7.23
N LYS A 367 18.36 20.11 8.54
CA LYS A 367 18.81 21.18 9.45
C LYS A 367 20.28 21.52 9.19
N VAL A 368 20.58 22.80 9.05
CA VAL A 368 21.95 23.35 8.89
C VAL A 368 22.23 24.28 10.07
N ALA A 369 23.47 24.41 10.53
CA ALA A 369 23.79 25.47 11.49
C ALA A 369 23.86 26.81 10.76
N LEU A 370 23.39 27.88 11.38
CA LEU A 370 23.44 29.22 10.76
C LEU A 370 24.86 29.66 10.41
N ALA A 371 25.86 29.24 11.19
CA ALA A 371 27.28 29.51 10.95
C ALA A 371 27.88 28.67 9.80
N ASP A 372 27.23 27.56 9.43
CA ASP A 372 27.71 26.61 8.41
C ASP A 372 27.11 26.91 7.03
N LEU A 373 26.41 28.03 6.88
CA LEU A 373 25.87 28.46 5.59
C LEU A 373 27.00 28.74 4.60
N PRO A 374 26.99 28.15 3.40
CA PRO A 374 28.03 28.37 2.41
C PRO A 374 28.08 29.83 1.96
N GLU A 375 29.29 30.40 1.84
CA GLU A 375 29.47 31.72 1.23
C GLU A 375 28.82 31.77 -0.17
N ASN A 376 28.19 32.89 -0.52
CA ASN A 376 27.46 33.10 -1.78
C ASN A 376 26.25 32.16 -2.01
N ALA A 377 25.80 31.42 -1.00
CA ALA A 377 24.59 30.60 -1.11
C ALA A 377 23.36 31.43 -1.46
N ASP A 378 22.51 30.92 -2.35
CA ASP A 378 21.19 31.49 -2.59
C ASP A 378 20.29 31.20 -1.37
N LEU A 379 19.85 32.25 -0.67
CA LEU A 379 19.05 32.14 0.54
C LEU A 379 17.65 32.70 0.31
N THR A 380 16.67 32.06 0.93
CA THR A 380 15.34 32.61 1.22
C THR A 380 15.24 32.83 2.72
N LEU A 381 15.14 34.08 3.15
CA LEU A 381 14.87 34.43 4.55
C LEU A 381 13.36 34.55 4.76
N THR A 382 12.86 33.96 5.84
CA THR A 382 11.51 34.20 6.35
C THR A 382 11.61 35.17 7.52
N ILE A 383 10.91 36.30 7.40
CA ILE A 383 10.94 37.41 8.36
C ILE A 383 9.55 37.55 8.96
N ASP A 384 9.44 37.64 10.29
CA ASP A 384 8.14 37.85 10.92
C ASP A 384 7.55 39.23 10.57
N THR A 385 6.23 39.28 10.42
CA THR A 385 5.46 40.53 10.33
C THR A 385 4.51 40.69 11.51
N TYR A 386 4.55 39.76 12.47
CA TYR A 386 3.75 39.79 13.69
C TYR A 386 4.30 40.79 14.72
N THR A 387 5.62 40.89 14.85
CA THR A 387 6.27 41.87 15.73
C THR A 387 6.64 43.12 14.95
N GLN A 388 6.77 44.25 15.65
CA GLN A 388 7.26 45.50 15.03
C GLN A 388 8.73 45.40 14.61
N SER A 389 9.49 44.45 15.16
CA SER A 389 10.93 44.34 14.98
C SER A 389 11.37 43.58 13.73
N GLY A 390 10.48 42.77 13.15
CA GLY A 390 10.70 42.04 11.89
C GLY A 390 12.01 41.26 11.84
N LYS A 391 12.14 40.24 12.68
CA LYS A 391 13.34 39.39 12.78
C LYS A 391 13.29 38.24 11.78
N VAL A 392 14.46 37.80 11.34
CA VAL A 392 14.60 36.55 10.59
C VAL A 392 14.29 35.39 11.55
N ILE A 393 13.32 34.56 11.17
CA ILE A 393 12.89 33.40 11.96
C ILE A 393 13.20 32.07 11.27
N ALA A 394 13.35 32.06 9.94
CA ALA A 394 13.83 30.92 9.20
C ALA A 394 14.71 31.33 8.03
N VAL A 395 15.61 30.44 7.62
CA VAL A 395 16.49 30.57 6.48
C VAL A 395 16.43 29.27 5.69
N LYS A 396 16.15 29.33 4.41
CA LYS A 396 16.24 28.18 3.50
C LYS A 396 17.31 28.43 2.45
N THR A 397 18.26 27.52 2.30
CA THR A 397 19.24 27.58 1.22
C THR A 397 18.67 26.93 -0.05
N GLY A 398 19.09 27.42 -1.22
CA GLY A 398 18.81 26.77 -2.51
C GLY A 398 19.70 25.55 -2.81
N GLN A 399 20.63 25.19 -1.91
CA GLN A 399 21.65 24.16 -2.13
C GLN A 399 21.68 23.17 -0.95
N SER A 400 21.68 21.87 -1.25
CA SER A 400 21.80 20.81 -0.23
C SER A 400 23.08 20.94 0.59
N ALA A 401 22.98 20.91 1.92
CA ALA A 401 24.13 21.02 2.83
C ALA A 401 24.76 19.65 3.16
N VAL A 402 24.09 18.55 2.81
CA VAL A 402 24.56 17.21 3.18
C VAL A 402 25.75 16.81 2.31
N VAL A 403 26.90 16.61 2.95
CA VAL A 403 27.97 15.80 2.38
C VAL A 403 27.52 14.35 2.46
N ARG A 404 27.16 13.75 1.32
CA ARG A 404 26.71 12.35 1.24
C ARG A 404 27.77 11.55 0.52
N SER A 405 28.38 10.58 1.21
CA SER A 405 29.19 9.55 0.58
C SER A 405 28.42 8.23 0.54
N GLY A 406 28.55 7.48 -0.55
CA GLY A 406 27.88 6.19 -0.69
C GLY A 406 28.48 5.34 -1.80
N THR A 407 27.94 4.13 -1.96
CA THR A 407 28.18 3.30 -3.14
C THR A 407 26.89 3.18 -3.95
N GLY A 408 27.03 2.98 -5.26
CA GLY A 408 25.88 2.82 -6.12
C GLY A 408 26.23 2.36 -7.52
N THR A 409 25.19 2.04 -8.28
CA THR A 409 25.31 1.61 -9.67
C THR A 409 24.98 2.76 -10.63
N VAL A 410 25.86 3.05 -11.58
CA VAL A 410 25.65 4.09 -12.60
C VAL A 410 24.53 3.66 -13.55
N LEU A 411 23.48 4.47 -13.69
CA LEU A 411 22.35 4.21 -14.59
C LEU A 411 22.42 5.04 -15.88
N SER A 412 23.02 6.24 -15.84
CA SER A 412 23.25 7.06 -17.03
C SER A 412 24.46 7.97 -16.87
N VAL A 413 25.09 8.29 -18.01
CA VAL A 413 26.26 9.16 -18.12
C VAL A 413 26.01 10.17 -19.23
N ASP A 414 26.04 11.46 -18.89
CA ASP A 414 25.97 12.57 -19.83
C ASP A 414 27.29 13.36 -19.75
N ALA A 415 28.21 13.02 -20.65
CA ALA A 415 29.53 13.64 -20.71
C ALA A 415 29.47 15.14 -21.10
N ALA A 416 28.51 15.52 -21.95
CA ALA A 416 28.37 16.90 -22.43
C ALA A 416 27.79 17.82 -21.34
N GLY A 417 26.77 17.35 -20.61
CA GLY A 417 26.17 18.06 -19.48
C GLY A 417 26.89 17.85 -18.14
N ARG A 418 27.96 17.04 -18.11
CA ARG A 418 28.69 16.59 -16.91
C ARG A 418 27.77 15.97 -15.85
N LYS A 419 26.77 15.18 -16.24
CA LYS A 419 25.81 14.55 -15.31
C LYS A 419 26.02 13.05 -15.20
N LEU A 420 25.79 12.53 -14.01
CA LEU A 420 25.72 11.09 -13.72
C LEU A 420 24.39 10.80 -13.02
N GLN A 421 23.76 9.68 -13.35
CA GLN A 421 22.69 9.11 -12.54
C GLN A 421 23.22 7.87 -11.83
N ILE A 422 23.16 7.85 -10.52
CA ILE A 422 23.65 6.73 -9.70
C ILE A 422 22.48 6.22 -8.85
N LYS A 423 22.23 4.91 -8.92
CA LYS A 423 21.33 4.21 -8.00
C LYS A 423 22.10 3.85 -6.74
N ASP A 424 21.75 4.49 -5.63
CA ASP A 424 22.38 4.22 -4.34
C ASP A 424 22.05 2.80 -3.85
N ASP A 425 23.06 2.07 -3.38
CA ASP A 425 22.89 0.67 -2.96
C ASP A 425 22.09 0.54 -1.65
N ALA A 426 22.21 1.50 -0.73
CA ALA A 426 21.54 1.45 0.57
C ALA A 426 20.06 1.85 0.48
N THR A 427 19.75 2.87 -0.32
CA THR A 427 18.37 3.38 -0.44
C THR A 427 17.63 2.86 -1.67
N SER A 428 18.33 2.23 -2.63
CA SER A 428 17.78 1.81 -3.93
C SER A 428 17.18 2.94 -4.79
N ILE A 429 17.46 4.20 -4.45
CA ILE A 429 16.96 5.39 -5.16
C ILE A 429 17.99 5.80 -6.22
N ALA A 430 17.51 6.11 -7.43
CA ALA A 430 18.32 6.68 -8.51
C ALA A 430 18.38 8.21 -8.40
N ASP A 431 19.58 8.77 -8.32
CA ASP A 431 19.82 10.21 -8.18
C ASP A 431 20.69 10.76 -9.33
N THR A 432 20.15 11.72 -10.08
CA THR A 432 20.83 12.36 -11.22
C THR A 432 21.41 13.70 -10.80
N ARG A 433 22.74 13.85 -10.85
CA ARG A 433 23.43 15.08 -10.46
C ARG A 433 24.57 15.44 -11.40
N THR A 434 24.91 16.73 -11.41
CA THR A 434 26.07 17.26 -12.12
C THR A 434 27.35 17.05 -11.30
N LEU A 435 28.47 16.78 -11.97
CA LEU A 435 29.81 16.77 -11.37
C LEU A 435 30.30 18.20 -11.12
N ALA A 436 30.86 18.43 -9.94
CA ALA A 436 31.57 19.67 -9.63
C ALA A 436 32.66 19.94 -10.68
N ALA A 437 32.97 21.22 -10.91
CA ALA A 437 33.96 21.63 -11.92
C ALA A 437 35.33 20.95 -11.70
N ASN A 438 35.71 20.76 -10.43
CA ASN A 438 36.94 20.14 -9.96
C ASN A 438 36.73 18.72 -9.38
N ALA A 439 35.67 18.02 -9.79
CA ALA A 439 35.38 16.68 -9.27
C ALA A 439 36.54 15.69 -9.55
N VAL A 440 36.88 14.86 -8.57
CA VAL A 440 37.91 13.83 -8.66
C VAL A 440 37.29 12.53 -9.16
N LEU A 441 37.68 12.10 -10.36
CA LEU A 441 37.23 10.86 -10.98
C LEU A 441 38.35 9.82 -11.00
N ARG A 442 38.06 8.57 -10.65
CA ARG A 442 39.05 7.48 -10.64
C ARG A 442 38.50 6.19 -11.26
N THR A 443 39.36 5.48 -11.99
CA THR A 443 39.09 4.13 -12.51
C THR A 443 39.21 3.07 -11.40
N VAL A 444 38.87 1.81 -11.72
CA VAL A 444 39.03 0.66 -10.80
C VAL A 444 40.48 0.44 -10.34
N SER A 445 41.47 0.88 -11.12
CA SER A 445 42.90 0.81 -10.76
C SER A 445 43.39 2.04 -9.99
N GLY A 446 42.51 2.99 -9.65
CA GLY A 446 42.83 4.19 -8.89
C GLY A 446 43.44 5.35 -9.69
N VAL A 447 43.60 5.18 -11.01
CA VAL A 447 44.14 6.19 -11.94
C VAL A 447 43.10 7.28 -12.21
N PRO A 448 43.49 8.56 -12.40
CA PRO A 448 42.56 9.61 -12.80
C PRO A 448 41.75 9.24 -14.04
N ALA A 449 40.45 9.48 -14.01
CA ALA A 449 39.50 9.17 -15.08
C ALA A 449 38.87 10.44 -15.67
N ALA A 450 38.40 10.36 -16.90
CA ALA A 450 37.44 11.31 -17.46
C ALA A 450 36.01 10.81 -17.22
N ILE A 451 35.00 11.70 -17.28
CA ILE A 451 33.60 11.30 -17.15
C ILE A 451 33.20 10.26 -18.20
N GLY A 452 33.81 10.33 -19.40
CA GLY A 452 33.58 9.38 -20.48
C GLY A 452 34.11 7.98 -20.18
N ASP A 453 34.98 7.80 -19.18
CA ASP A 453 35.52 6.50 -18.79
C ASP A 453 34.59 5.73 -17.84
N ILE A 454 33.64 6.42 -17.21
CA ILE A 454 32.59 5.83 -16.38
C ILE A 454 31.48 5.31 -17.31
N LYS A 455 31.05 4.07 -17.12
CA LYS A 455 30.05 3.40 -17.98
C LYS A 455 28.76 3.11 -17.22
N VAL A 456 27.66 3.05 -17.96
CA VAL A 456 26.38 2.57 -17.43
C VAL A 456 26.55 1.13 -16.94
N GLY A 457 26.10 0.88 -15.72
CA GLY A 457 26.24 -0.37 -14.98
C GLY A 457 27.41 -0.38 -13.99
N ASP A 458 28.39 0.52 -14.11
CA ASP A 458 29.54 0.53 -13.19
C ASP A 458 29.08 0.70 -11.74
N THR A 459 29.69 -0.05 -10.83
CA THR A 459 29.58 0.21 -9.40
C THR A 459 30.62 1.23 -9.02
N VAL A 460 30.21 2.29 -8.32
CA VAL A 460 31.04 3.42 -7.95
C VAL A 460 30.90 3.74 -6.47
N ALA A 461 31.97 4.21 -5.84
CA ALA A 461 31.92 4.96 -4.60
C ALA A 461 31.91 6.45 -4.95
N TYR A 462 31.06 7.24 -4.30
CA TYR A 462 30.88 8.65 -4.64
C TYR A 462 30.77 9.54 -3.40
N GLU A 463 31.05 10.83 -3.56
CA GLU A 463 30.81 11.88 -2.57
C GLU A 463 30.06 13.05 -3.21
N ILE A 464 28.96 13.46 -2.59
CA ILE A 464 28.15 14.61 -2.98
C ILE A 464 28.40 15.73 -1.97
N LYS A 465 28.68 16.95 -2.45
CA LYS A 465 28.76 18.16 -1.63
C LYS A 465 28.11 19.32 -2.40
N GLY A 466 27.26 20.11 -1.73
CA GLY A 466 26.53 21.20 -2.39
C GLY A 466 25.60 20.73 -3.51
N GLY A 467 25.08 19.49 -3.41
CA GLY A 467 24.24 18.88 -4.44
C GLY A 467 24.96 18.42 -5.71
N LEU A 468 26.30 18.46 -5.75
CA LEU A 468 27.13 18.05 -6.88
C LEU A 468 28.00 16.84 -6.52
N TYR A 469 28.27 15.95 -7.48
CA TYR A 469 29.28 14.90 -7.29
C TYR A 469 30.67 15.54 -7.26
N THR A 470 31.37 15.40 -6.15
CA THR A 470 32.74 15.91 -5.93
C THR A 470 33.80 14.82 -6.04
N THR A 471 33.45 13.57 -5.71
CA THR A 471 34.28 12.41 -6.02
C THR A 471 33.43 11.29 -6.62
N VAL A 472 33.97 10.58 -7.62
CA VAL A 472 33.40 9.33 -8.13
C VAL A 472 34.54 8.39 -8.48
N THR A 473 34.61 7.26 -7.78
CA THR A 473 35.61 6.21 -7.98
C THR A 473 34.91 4.94 -8.45
N VAL A 474 35.25 4.44 -9.62
CA VAL A 474 34.75 3.14 -10.09
C VAL A 474 35.33 2.05 -9.19
N THR A 475 34.46 1.34 -8.49
CA THR A 475 34.84 0.21 -7.62
C THR A 475 34.69 -1.13 -8.34
N LYS A 476 33.81 -1.21 -9.33
CA LYS A 476 33.63 -2.37 -10.21
C LYS A 476 33.11 -1.90 -11.57
N SER A 477 33.81 -2.20 -12.65
CA SER A 477 33.33 -1.93 -14.01
C SER A 477 32.24 -2.94 -14.40
N ALA A 478 31.11 -2.47 -14.96
CA ALA A 478 30.09 -3.35 -15.55
C ALA A 478 30.45 -3.82 -16.95
N VAL A 479 31.34 -3.09 -17.63
CA VAL A 479 31.97 -3.61 -18.84
C VAL A 479 33.11 -4.49 -18.36
N ALA A 480 32.90 -5.80 -18.44
CA ALA A 480 33.97 -6.77 -18.25
C ALA A 480 35.13 -6.41 -19.18
N ALA A 481 36.34 -6.26 -18.64
CA ALA A 481 37.50 -5.92 -19.43
C ALA A 481 37.65 -6.97 -20.54
N SER A 482 37.77 -6.55 -21.80
CA SER A 482 37.91 -7.48 -22.91
C SER A 482 39.30 -7.43 -23.52
N ALA A 483 39.78 -8.57 -23.97
CA ALA A 483 41.04 -8.69 -24.70
C ALA A 483 40.77 -9.33 -26.06
N THR A 484 41.27 -8.72 -27.13
CA THR A 484 41.07 -9.21 -28.50
C THR A 484 42.37 -9.69 -29.10
N GLY A 485 42.29 -10.70 -29.97
CA GLY A 485 43.43 -11.19 -30.72
C GLY A 485 43.14 -12.50 -31.43
N THR A 486 44.20 -13.16 -31.89
CA THR A 486 44.13 -14.46 -32.55
C THR A 486 44.48 -15.55 -31.55
N LEU A 487 43.61 -16.54 -31.40
CA LEU A 487 43.81 -17.67 -30.50
C LEU A 487 45.05 -18.47 -30.92
N PHE A 488 45.96 -18.73 -29.98
CA PHE A 488 47.15 -19.53 -30.22
C PHE A 488 46.97 -20.96 -29.68
N LYS A 489 46.58 -21.09 -28.40
CA LYS A 489 46.40 -22.38 -27.74
C LYS A 489 45.41 -22.24 -26.57
N ILE A 490 44.64 -23.30 -26.32
CA ILE A 490 43.91 -23.49 -25.07
C ILE A 490 44.57 -24.65 -24.32
N ASP A 491 44.98 -24.42 -23.07
CA ASP A 491 45.55 -25.46 -22.20
C ASP A 491 44.55 -25.77 -21.07
N THR A 492 43.86 -26.90 -21.19
CA THR A 492 42.82 -27.29 -20.25
C THR A 492 43.35 -27.82 -18.93
N SER A 493 44.60 -28.31 -18.91
CA SER A 493 45.25 -28.79 -17.68
C SER A 493 45.74 -27.63 -16.82
N ALA A 494 46.30 -26.59 -17.46
CA ALA A 494 46.72 -25.36 -16.78
C ALA A 494 45.60 -24.31 -16.65
N GLN A 495 44.41 -24.57 -17.21
CA GLN A 495 43.29 -23.64 -17.30
C GLN A 495 43.66 -22.27 -17.89
N THR A 496 44.42 -22.26 -18.99
CA THR A 496 44.84 -21.03 -19.68
C THR A 496 44.37 -20.95 -21.12
N ILE A 497 44.04 -19.73 -21.56
CA ILE A 497 43.84 -19.36 -22.96
C ILE A 497 45.01 -18.46 -23.38
N GLN A 498 45.68 -18.85 -24.45
CA GLN A 498 46.81 -18.13 -25.02
C GLN A 498 46.40 -17.51 -26.36
N TYR A 499 46.64 -16.22 -26.52
CA TYR A 499 46.27 -15.47 -27.72
C TYR A 499 47.36 -14.46 -28.11
N ARG A 500 47.33 -14.01 -29.36
CA ARG A 500 48.26 -13.04 -29.93
C ARG A 500 47.51 -11.78 -30.33
N VAL A 501 47.95 -10.62 -29.86
CA VAL A 501 47.37 -9.34 -30.25
C VAL A 501 47.82 -8.98 -31.67
N ALA A 502 46.94 -8.40 -32.48
CA ALA A 502 47.26 -8.00 -33.84
C ALA A 502 48.49 -7.07 -33.88
N GLY A 503 49.50 -7.43 -34.67
CA GLY A 503 50.75 -6.66 -34.80
C GLY A 503 51.80 -6.92 -33.70
N ALA A 504 51.52 -7.74 -32.68
CA ALA A 504 52.46 -8.08 -31.62
C ALA A 504 53.13 -9.46 -31.85
N SER A 505 54.41 -9.58 -31.51
CA SER A 505 55.14 -10.85 -31.55
C SER A 505 54.81 -11.79 -30.39
N ASP A 506 54.35 -11.24 -29.27
CA ASP A 506 54.28 -11.97 -28.01
C ASP A 506 52.97 -12.72 -27.85
N ILE A 507 53.04 -13.91 -27.24
CA ILE A 507 51.87 -14.73 -26.87
C ILE A 507 51.48 -14.36 -25.43
N ILE A 508 50.23 -13.94 -25.24
CA ILE A 508 49.70 -13.58 -23.94
C ILE A 508 48.85 -14.73 -23.41
N GLY A 509 49.17 -15.22 -22.22
CA GLY A 509 48.38 -16.22 -21.50
C GLY A 509 47.44 -15.57 -20.47
N LYS A 510 46.19 -16.03 -20.41
CA LYS A 510 45.21 -15.67 -19.37
C LYS A 510 44.59 -16.93 -18.77
N GLU A 511 44.46 -16.96 -17.45
CA GLU A 511 43.68 -17.99 -16.77
C GLU A 511 42.19 -17.83 -17.07
N TYR A 512 41.43 -18.92 -17.08
CA TYR A 512 39.97 -18.89 -17.25
C TYR A 512 39.24 -19.55 -16.07
N VAL A 513 38.00 -19.13 -15.82
CA VAL A 513 37.16 -19.70 -14.75
C VAL A 513 36.51 -21.02 -15.17
N ALA A 514 36.16 -21.88 -14.21
CA ALA A 514 35.34 -23.05 -14.49
C ALA A 514 34.00 -22.62 -15.13
N GLY A 515 33.61 -23.29 -16.23
CA GLY A 515 32.37 -22.96 -16.95
C GLY A 515 32.44 -21.72 -17.84
N VAL A 516 33.62 -21.36 -18.36
CA VAL A 516 33.77 -20.23 -19.29
C VAL A 516 32.76 -20.31 -20.46
N ALA A 517 32.03 -19.23 -20.71
CA ALA A 517 31.04 -19.19 -21.76
C ALA A 517 31.72 -19.03 -23.13
N VAL A 518 31.38 -19.85 -24.11
CA VAL A 518 31.91 -19.67 -25.47
C VAL A 518 30.78 -19.32 -26.42
N LYS A 519 31.03 -18.33 -27.28
CA LYS A 519 30.13 -17.88 -28.31
C LYS A 519 30.82 -17.99 -29.67
N ILE A 520 30.21 -18.74 -30.57
CA ILE A 520 30.56 -18.77 -31.99
C ILE A 520 29.26 -18.42 -32.72
N SER A 521 29.28 -17.39 -33.57
CA SER A 521 28.06 -16.93 -34.23
C SER A 521 27.41 -18.07 -35.02
N GLY A 522 26.14 -18.38 -34.73
CA GLY A 522 25.39 -19.46 -35.36
C GLY A 522 25.58 -20.87 -34.76
N LEU A 523 26.34 -21.01 -33.66
CA LEU A 523 26.48 -22.28 -32.93
C LEU A 523 26.00 -22.10 -31.48
N ASN A 524 24.86 -22.71 -31.15
CA ASN A 524 24.35 -22.73 -29.78
C ASN A 524 25.13 -23.73 -28.91
N GLY A 525 25.36 -23.39 -27.64
CA GLY A 525 26.10 -24.23 -26.69
C GLY A 525 27.58 -24.43 -27.02
N ALA A 526 28.26 -23.45 -27.62
CA ALA A 526 29.69 -23.55 -27.92
C ALA A 526 30.53 -23.75 -26.64
N THR A 527 31.62 -24.50 -26.75
CA THR A 527 32.57 -24.78 -25.67
C THR A 527 33.99 -24.41 -26.09
N LEU A 528 34.95 -24.46 -25.15
CA LEU A 528 36.36 -24.22 -25.47
C LEU A 528 36.92 -25.21 -26.50
N ALA A 529 36.34 -26.41 -26.61
CA ALA A 529 36.78 -27.43 -27.57
C ALA A 529 36.47 -27.06 -29.03
N ASP A 530 35.57 -26.10 -29.28
CA ASP A 530 35.13 -25.70 -30.63
C ASP A 530 35.95 -24.56 -31.24
N LEU A 531 36.82 -23.98 -30.42
CA LEU A 531 37.76 -22.95 -30.82
C LEU A 531 39.04 -23.58 -31.36
N TYR A 532 39.52 -23.09 -32.50
CA TYR A 532 40.75 -23.58 -33.12
C TYR A 532 41.88 -22.54 -33.02
N PRO A 533 43.15 -22.98 -32.90
CA PRO A 533 44.30 -22.11 -33.12
C PRO A 533 44.15 -21.34 -34.45
N GLY A 534 44.29 -20.02 -34.40
CA GLY A 534 44.05 -19.12 -35.52
C GLY A 534 42.72 -18.37 -35.48
N ASP A 535 41.79 -18.73 -34.60
CA ASP A 535 40.51 -18.02 -34.49
C ASP A 535 40.68 -16.59 -33.99
N ALA A 536 40.06 -15.62 -34.65
CA ALA A 536 39.93 -14.28 -34.07
C ALA A 536 38.94 -14.34 -32.90
N VAL A 537 39.39 -13.95 -31.70
CA VAL A 537 38.64 -14.08 -30.45
C VAL A 537 38.60 -12.77 -29.68
N THR A 538 37.48 -12.59 -28.95
CA THR A 538 37.30 -11.58 -27.90
C THR A 538 37.12 -12.31 -26.57
N LEU A 539 38.06 -12.15 -25.65
CA LEU A 539 38.02 -12.67 -24.30
C LEU A 539 37.34 -11.64 -23.40
N THR A 540 36.42 -12.09 -22.53
CA THR A 540 35.78 -11.27 -21.50
C THR A 540 36.39 -11.65 -20.15
N LEU A 541 36.86 -10.67 -19.37
CA LEU A 541 37.58 -10.89 -18.11
C LEU A 541 36.75 -10.45 -16.90
N ASN A 542 36.84 -11.20 -15.80
CA ASN A 542 36.32 -10.78 -14.49
C ASN A 542 37.25 -9.75 -13.81
N ALA A 543 36.86 -9.31 -12.62
CA ALA A 543 37.62 -8.34 -11.81
C ALA A 543 39.02 -8.84 -11.40
N GLU A 544 39.26 -10.15 -11.41
CA GLU A 544 40.56 -10.77 -11.11
C GLU A 544 41.44 -10.94 -12.37
N GLY A 545 40.94 -10.55 -13.54
CA GLY A 545 41.64 -10.70 -14.82
C GLY A 545 41.55 -12.10 -15.43
N LYS A 546 40.66 -12.98 -14.93
CA LYS A 546 40.40 -14.32 -15.48
C LYS A 546 39.32 -14.28 -16.56
N VAL A 547 39.46 -15.10 -17.58
CA VAL A 547 38.50 -15.20 -18.69
C VAL A 547 37.20 -15.86 -18.21
N THR A 548 36.08 -15.16 -18.39
CA THR A 548 34.71 -15.65 -18.12
C THR A 548 33.92 -15.95 -19.38
N ALA A 549 34.28 -15.34 -20.51
CA ALA A 549 33.71 -15.69 -21.81
C ALA A 549 34.70 -15.53 -22.97
N VAL A 550 34.48 -16.27 -24.05
CA VAL A 550 35.23 -16.19 -25.30
C VAL A 550 34.26 -16.10 -26.47
N GLU A 551 34.37 -15.05 -27.29
CA GLU A 551 33.61 -14.91 -28.54
C GLU A 551 34.54 -15.05 -29.74
N ALA A 552 34.27 -16.01 -30.63
CA ALA A 552 34.96 -16.11 -31.91
C ALA A 552 34.33 -15.14 -32.92
N THR A 553 35.06 -14.09 -33.29
CA THR A 553 34.56 -12.98 -34.12
C THR A 553 34.82 -13.18 -35.62
N GLY A 554 35.76 -14.05 -35.99
CA GLY A 554 36.11 -14.35 -37.39
C GLY A 554 35.42 -15.57 -38.00
N ARG A 555 34.59 -16.29 -37.23
CA ARG A 555 33.89 -17.50 -37.69
C ARG A 555 32.39 -17.36 -37.49
N SER A 556 31.64 -17.64 -38.55
CA SER A 556 30.19 -17.88 -38.48
C SER A 556 29.88 -19.30 -38.92
N VAL A 557 29.01 -19.95 -38.15
CA VAL A 557 28.37 -21.21 -38.49
C VAL A 557 27.05 -20.86 -39.18
N GLN A 558 26.94 -21.25 -40.45
CA GLN A 558 25.70 -21.15 -41.21
C GLN A 558 24.77 -22.26 -40.75
N VAL A 559 23.53 -21.91 -40.41
CA VAL A 559 22.51 -22.89 -39.99
C VAL A 559 21.55 -23.09 -41.16
N GLN A 560 21.33 -24.36 -41.52
CA GLN A 560 20.36 -24.73 -42.53
C GLN A 560 19.47 -25.85 -42.02
N ASN A 561 18.18 -25.54 -41.93
CA ASN A 561 17.18 -26.42 -41.34
C ASN A 561 16.40 -27.19 -42.41
N GLY A 562 15.80 -28.31 -42.01
CA GLY A 562 14.88 -29.10 -42.82
C GLY A 562 15.55 -29.79 -44.00
N LEU A 563 16.85 -30.07 -43.91
CA LEU A 563 17.56 -30.84 -44.94
C LEU A 563 17.31 -32.33 -44.76
N VAL A 564 17.52 -33.09 -45.84
CA VAL A 564 17.40 -34.53 -45.84
C VAL A 564 18.73 -35.15 -46.22
N VAL A 565 19.14 -36.19 -45.50
CA VAL A 565 20.31 -36.99 -45.83
C VAL A 565 20.03 -37.74 -47.14
N ASN A 566 20.82 -37.44 -48.18
CA ASN A 566 20.79 -38.20 -49.41
C ASN A 566 21.78 -39.38 -49.34
N THR A 567 23.03 -39.08 -48.95
CA THR A 567 24.10 -40.08 -48.81
C THR A 567 25.06 -39.69 -47.69
N TYR A 568 25.45 -40.64 -46.85
CA TYR A 568 26.57 -40.53 -45.93
C TYR A 568 27.61 -41.61 -46.24
N LEU A 569 28.83 -41.21 -46.53
CA LEU A 569 29.97 -42.10 -46.79
C LEU A 569 30.83 -42.15 -45.53
N ASN A 570 30.60 -43.15 -44.67
CA ASN A 570 31.24 -43.24 -43.36
C ASN A 570 32.78 -43.28 -43.43
N ASP A 571 33.34 -44.02 -44.39
CA ASP A 571 34.80 -44.19 -44.53
C ASP A 571 35.49 -42.90 -44.94
N LEU A 572 34.80 -42.05 -45.72
CA LEU A 572 35.31 -40.75 -46.18
C LEU A 572 34.85 -39.58 -45.31
N LYS A 573 33.95 -39.83 -44.35
CA LYS A 573 33.27 -38.82 -43.53
C LYS A 573 32.63 -37.69 -44.36
N LEU A 574 32.03 -38.06 -45.49
CA LEU A 574 31.35 -37.13 -46.40
C LEU A 574 29.82 -37.29 -46.32
N LEU A 575 29.12 -36.17 -46.20
CA LEU A 575 27.67 -36.08 -46.19
C LEU A 575 27.16 -35.27 -47.38
N ILE A 576 26.21 -35.84 -48.11
CA ILE A 576 25.47 -35.20 -49.19
C ILE A 576 24.03 -35.03 -48.73
N LEU A 577 23.53 -33.80 -48.84
CA LEU A 577 22.21 -33.41 -48.40
C LEU A 577 21.34 -33.01 -49.59
N GLN A 578 20.03 -33.13 -49.43
CA GLN A 578 19.02 -32.63 -50.35
C GLN A 578 18.03 -31.74 -49.60
N ASP A 579 17.34 -30.87 -50.33
CA ASP A 579 16.22 -30.11 -49.78
C ASP A 579 14.99 -31.00 -49.53
N ASN A 580 13.95 -30.43 -48.91
CA ASN A 580 12.72 -31.16 -48.61
C ASN A 580 11.88 -31.51 -49.87
N ALA A 581 12.24 -30.97 -51.04
CA ALA A 581 11.65 -31.33 -52.33
C ALA A 581 12.41 -32.48 -53.03
N GLY A 582 13.50 -32.97 -52.42
CA GLY A 582 14.32 -34.06 -52.95
C GLY A 582 15.45 -33.61 -53.89
N ASN A 583 15.69 -32.31 -54.03
CA ASN A 583 16.79 -31.81 -54.86
C ASN A 583 18.09 -31.83 -54.08
N VAL A 584 19.10 -32.53 -54.59
CA VAL A 584 20.45 -32.54 -54.00
C VAL A 584 21.00 -31.12 -53.94
N ILE A 585 21.54 -30.73 -52.79
CA ILE A 585 22.19 -29.42 -52.62
C ILE A 585 23.45 -29.41 -53.50
N LYS A 586 23.56 -28.37 -54.33
CA LYS A 586 24.68 -28.19 -55.26
C LYS A 586 25.62 -27.08 -54.80
N ASP A 587 26.89 -27.18 -55.16
CA ASP A 587 27.87 -26.11 -54.99
C ASP A 587 27.73 -25.05 -56.12
N SER A 588 28.58 -24.03 -56.09
CA SER A 588 28.58 -22.96 -57.10
C SER A 588 28.91 -23.43 -58.52
N THR A 589 29.40 -24.66 -58.69
CA THR A 589 29.70 -25.28 -59.99
C THR A 589 28.54 -26.13 -60.53
N GLY A 590 27.49 -26.33 -59.72
CA GLY A 590 26.34 -27.18 -60.07
C GLY A 590 26.54 -28.67 -59.75
N SER A 591 27.67 -29.04 -59.14
CA SER A 591 27.94 -30.40 -58.65
C SER A 591 27.32 -30.63 -57.27
N PRO A 592 27.00 -31.88 -56.86
CA PRO A 592 26.55 -32.15 -55.50
C PRO A 592 27.52 -31.62 -54.46
N LYS A 593 27.05 -30.72 -53.59
CA LYS A 593 27.84 -30.17 -52.50
C LYS A 593 28.12 -31.26 -51.48
N THR A 594 29.39 -31.49 -51.19
CA THR A 594 29.83 -32.44 -50.17
C THR A 594 30.19 -31.69 -48.89
N PHE A 595 29.68 -32.17 -47.77
CA PHE A 595 30.02 -31.68 -46.45
C PHE A 595 30.91 -32.69 -45.72
N THR A 596 31.89 -32.21 -44.98
CA THR A 596 32.86 -33.02 -44.22
C THR A 596 32.45 -33.09 -42.76
N LEU A 597 32.49 -34.30 -42.18
CA LEU A 597 32.20 -34.55 -40.76
C LEU A 597 33.51 -34.80 -40.01
N GLY A 598 34.02 -33.76 -39.35
CA GLY A 598 35.18 -33.87 -38.47
C GLY A 598 34.86 -34.55 -37.13
N SER A 599 35.88 -34.88 -36.34
CA SER A 599 35.71 -35.47 -35.00
C SER A 599 35.01 -34.56 -33.98
N GLY A 600 34.97 -33.24 -34.24
CA GLY A 600 34.30 -32.25 -33.40
C GLY A 600 32.84 -31.96 -33.74
N VAL A 601 32.21 -32.75 -34.62
CA VAL A 601 30.79 -32.56 -34.95
C VAL A 601 29.94 -32.88 -33.73
N ARG A 602 29.06 -31.95 -33.37
CA ARG A 602 28.09 -32.15 -32.29
C ARG A 602 26.81 -32.76 -32.86
N TYR A 603 26.29 -33.73 -32.16
CA TYR A 603 25.02 -34.35 -32.49
C TYR A 603 24.04 -34.09 -31.37
N ASP A 604 22.82 -33.70 -31.71
CA ASP A 604 21.73 -33.63 -30.76
C ASP A 604 20.45 -34.22 -31.33
N LEU A 605 19.62 -34.75 -30.44
CA LEU A 605 18.29 -35.26 -30.72
C LEU A 605 17.30 -34.42 -29.92
N ASN A 606 16.47 -33.65 -30.59
CA ASN A 606 15.53 -32.70 -29.97
C ASN A 606 16.22 -31.73 -28.98
N GLY A 607 17.42 -31.25 -29.32
CA GLY A 607 18.21 -30.36 -28.44
C GLY A 607 18.97 -31.07 -27.32
N THR A 608 18.85 -32.39 -27.18
CA THR A 608 19.63 -33.19 -26.22
C THR A 608 20.86 -33.76 -26.90
N THR A 609 22.06 -33.45 -26.41
CA THR A 609 23.31 -33.96 -26.97
C THR A 609 23.35 -35.49 -26.95
N ILE A 610 23.77 -36.09 -28.07
CA ILE A 610 23.99 -37.53 -28.21
C ILE A 610 25.44 -37.80 -28.62
N THR A 611 25.89 -39.04 -28.45
CA THR A 611 27.26 -39.43 -28.83
C THR A 611 27.45 -39.38 -30.35
N ALA A 612 28.70 -39.19 -30.80
CA ALA A 612 29.02 -39.20 -32.22
C ALA A 612 28.65 -40.53 -32.90
N ASP A 613 28.81 -41.66 -32.21
CA ASP A 613 28.41 -42.98 -32.73
C ASP A 613 26.89 -43.07 -32.90
N ALA A 614 26.12 -42.60 -31.92
CA ALA A 614 24.66 -42.56 -32.02
C ALA A 614 24.22 -41.62 -33.17
N GLY A 615 24.78 -40.42 -33.26
CA GLY A 615 24.45 -39.47 -34.29
C GLY A 615 24.81 -39.94 -35.71
N THR A 616 26.00 -40.51 -35.90
CA THR A 616 26.42 -41.04 -37.21
C THR A 616 25.59 -42.25 -37.65
N SER A 617 25.14 -43.10 -36.73
CA SER A 617 24.23 -44.22 -37.03
C SER A 617 22.87 -43.75 -37.58
N MET A 618 22.49 -42.51 -37.30
CA MET A 618 21.23 -41.91 -37.76
C MET A 618 21.34 -41.23 -39.12
N LEU A 619 22.55 -41.11 -39.71
CA LEU A 619 22.78 -40.48 -41.01
C LEU A 619 22.53 -41.44 -42.19
N TYR A 620 21.35 -42.06 -42.26
CA TYR A 620 20.93 -42.88 -43.40
C TYR A 620 20.02 -42.07 -44.36
N LYS A 621 19.90 -42.55 -45.61
CA LYS A 621 19.11 -41.88 -46.66
C LYS A 621 17.67 -41.64 -46.19
N GLY A 622 17.19 -40.41 -46.37
CA GLY A 622 15.85 -39.99 -45.99
C GLY A 622 15.75 -39.39 -44.58
N ARG A 623 16.80 -39.45 -43.75
CA ARG A 623 16.79 -38.81 -42.43
C ARG A 623 16.77 -37.29 -42.56
N LYS A 624 15.89 -36.60 -41.85
CA LYS A 624 15.88 -35.14 -41.75
C LYS A 624 16.82 -34.64 -40.67
N VAL A 625 17.58 -33.61 -41.03
CA VAL A 625 18.60 -32.99 -40.19
C VAL A 625 18.59 -31.49 -40.36
N ASP A 626 18.86 -30.80 -39.26
CA ASP A 626 19.31 -29.42 -39.28
C ASP A 626 20.82 -29.43 -39.12
N ILE A 627 21.54 -28.66 -39.93
CA ILE A 627 23.00 -28.60 -39.86
C ILE A 627 23.49 -27.20 -39.54
N GLY A 628 24.53 -27.14 -38.71
CA GLY A 628 25.40 -25.98 -38.58
C GLY A 628 26.72 -26.28 -39.28
N TYR A 629 27.15 -25.43 -40.22
CA TYR A 629 28.39 -25.66 -40.97
C TYR A 629 29.20 -24.37 -41.20
N SER A 630 30.50 -24.51 -41.42
CA SER A 630 31.40 -23.42 -41.82
C SER A 630 32.22 -23.87 -43.03
N GLY A 631 32.00 -23.22 -44.18
CA GLY A 631 32.52 -23.70 -45.47
C GLY A 631 31.87 -25.03 -45.88
N THR A 632 32.65 -26.10 -45.94
CA THR A 632 32.18 -27.49 -46.15
C THR A 632 32.15 -28.31 -44.85
N ASN A 633 32.74 -27.82 -43.76
CA ASN A 633 32.83 -28.56 -42.50
C ASN A 633 31.54 -28.42 -41.70
N ILE A 634 30.92 -29.54 -41.36
CA ILE A 634 29.82 -29.56 -40.40
C ILE A 634 30.39 -29.38 -38.99
N VAL A 635 29.68 -28.59 -38.19
CA VAL A 635 29.99 -28.30 -36.79
C VAL A 635 28.89 -28.86 -35.87
N SER A 636 27.65 -28.88 -36.34
CA SER A 636 26.53 -29.50 -35.60
C SER A 636 25.52 -30.17 -36.54
N ILE A 637 24.91 -31.26 -36.06
CA ILE A 637 23.77 -31.94 -36.69
C ILE A 637 22.71 -32.14 -35.61
N SER A 638 21.53 -31.55 -35.81
CA SER A 638 20.36 -31.78 -34.97
C SER A 638 19.36 -32.68 -35.69
N PHE A 639 18.91 -33.71 -34.98
CA PHE A 639 17.84 -34.59 -35.41
C PHE A 639 16.53 -34.16 -34.75
N VAL A 640 15.56 -33.75 -35.57
CA VAL A 640 14.23 -33.35 -35.10
C VAL A 640 13.33 -34.58 -35.05
N ALA A 641 13.16 -35.21 -33.90
CA ALA A 641 12.23 -36.33 -33.69
C ALA A 641 10.88 -35.88 -33.10
N GLN A 642 10.75 -34.61 -32.71
CA GLN A 642 9.49 -34.03 -32.28
C GLN A 642 9.40 -32.55 -32.64
N TYR A 643 8.18 -32.04 -32.79
CA TYR A 643 7.90 -30.60 -32.84
C TYR A 643 7.15 -30.16 -31.61
N LYS A 644 7.52 -29.00 -31.06
CA LYS A 644 6.79 -28.34 -29.96
C LYS A 644 6.25 -27.00 -30.45
N GLY A 645 4.97 -26.76 -30.23
CA GLY A 645 4.33 -25.55 -30.73
C GLY A 645 2.85 -25.47 -30.40
N THR A 646 2.22 -24.42 -30.90
CA THR A 646 0.79 -24.18 -30.80
C THR A 646 0.12 -24.62 -32.09
N VAL A 647 -0.99 -25.35 -31.99
CA VAL A 647 -1.76 -25.80 -33.14
C VAL A 647 -2.42 -24.60 -33.81
N SER A 648 -2.06 -24.35 -35.07
CA SER A 648 -2.70 -23.33 -35.90
C SER A 648 -3.95 -23.90 -36.57
N SER A 649 -3.88 -25.13 -37.07
CA SER A 649 -5.02 -25.85 -37.63
C SER A 649 -4.81 -27.36 -37.56
N ASN A 650 -5.91 -28.11 -37.46
CA ASN A 650 -5.93 -29.57 -37.48
C ASN A 650 -7.01 -30.03 -38.47
N ASN A 651 -6.59 -30.50 -39.65
CA ASN A 651 -7.50 -30.95 -40.69
C ASN A 651 -7.66 -32.47 -40.59
N THR A 652 -8.75 -32.91 -39.95
CA THR A 652 -9.04 -34.33 -39.73
C THR A 652 -9.42 -35.09 -41.01
N THR A 653 -9.80 -34.38 -42.07
CA THR A 653 -10.16 -34.96 -43.38
C THR A 653 -8.91 -35.27 -44.19
N THR A 654 -7.99 -34.30 -44.33
CA THR A 654 -6.71 -34.50 -45.04
C THR A 654 -5.63 -35.13 -44.15
N LYS A 655 -5.91 -35.27 -42.85
CA LYS A 655 -5.00 -35.76 -41.81
C LYS A 655 -3.69 -34.99 -41.76
N THR A 656 -3.81 -33.66 -41.71
CA THR A 656 -2.67 -32.74 -41.62
C THR A 656 -2.81 -31.81 -40.42
N LEU A 657 -1.72 -31.64 -39.68
CA LEU A 657 -1.62 -30.78 -38.52
C LEU A 657 -0.66 -29.64 -38.81
N GLN A 658 -1.08 -28.40 -38.62
CA GLN A 658 -0.24 -27.23 -38.76
C GLN A 658 0.11 -26.67 -37.38
N LEU A 659 1.40 -26.52 -37.10
CA LEU A 659 1.92 -25.97 -35.85
C LEU A 659 2.66 -24.66 -36.10
N LEU A 660 2.42 -23.67 -35.25
CA LEU A 660 3.32 -22.55 -35.01
C LEU A 660 4.33 -22.97 -33.94
N LEU A 661 5.59 -23.12 -34.34
CA LEU A 661 6.68 -23.54 -33.47
C LEU A 661 7.17 -22.38 -32.59
N ASP A 662 7.90 -22.71 -31.52
CA ASP A 662 8.41 -21.73 -30.54
C ASP A 662 9.37 -20.69 -31.14
N ASN A 663 9.96 -20.98 -32.30
CA ASN A 663 10.81 -20.05 -33.06
C ASN A 663 10.00 -19.19 -34.07
N ASN A 664 8.68 -19.13 -33.93
CA ASN A 664 7.72 -18.45 -34.81
C ASN A 664 7.65 -18.97 -36.26
N SER A 665 8.31 -20.09 -36.57
CA SER A 665 8.13 -20.76 -37.87
C SER A 665 6.90 -21.66 -37.86
N THR A 666 6.33 -21.91 -39.03
CA THR A 666 5.17 -22.78 -39.18
C THR A 666 5.56 -24.09 -39.86
N VAL A 667 5.08 -25.22 -39.36
CA VAL A 667 5.27 -26.54 -39.98
C VAL A 667 3.93 -27.23 -40.17
N THR A 668 3.78 -27.90 -41.31
CA THR A 668 2.62 -28.78 -41.59
C THR A 668 3.10 -30.22 -41.59
N ILE A 669 2.48 -31.05 -40.76
CA ILE A 669 2.89 -32.44 -40.51
C ILE A 669 1.69 -33.34 -40.82
N PRO A 670 1.81 -34.30 -41.76
CA PRO A 670 0.76 -35.28 -41.96
C PRO A 670 0.74 -36.31 -40.82
N TYR A 671 -0.38 -36.97 -40.62
CA TYR A 671 -0.52 -38.07 -39.67
C TYR A 671 -1.46 -39.14 -40.21
N THR A 672 -1.41 -40.35 -39.68
CA THR A 672 -2.31 -41.46 -40.08
C THR A 672 -3.29 -41.77 -38.97
N SER A 673 -2.77 -42.26 -37.84
CA SER A 673 -3.49 -42.57 -36.60
C SER A 673 -2.55 -42.34 -35.41
N PRO A 674 -2.23 -41.07 -35.06
CA PRO A 674 -1.32 -40.79 -33.97
C PRO A 674 -1.97 -41.15 -32.63
N THR A 675 -1.14 -41.57 -31.67
CA THR A 675 -1.56 -41.62 -30.26
C THR A 675 -1.85 -40.21 -29.76
N VAL A 676 -2.88 -40.03 -28.94
CA VAL A 676 -3.23 -38.71 -28.38
C VAL A 676 -3.28 -38.77 -26.87
N GLU A 677 -2.54 -37.88 -26.22
CA GLU A 677 -2.53 -37.73 -24.77
C GLU A 677 -2.89 -36.29 -24.36
N ILE A 678 -3.88 -36.17 -23.48
CA ILE A 678 -4.40 -34.92 -22.95
C ILE A 678 -4.72 -35.14 -21.48
N TYR A 679 -3.93 -34.64 -20.54
CA TYR A 679 -4.13 -34.87 -19.11
C TYR A 679 -5.62 -34.79 -18.67
N GLY A 680 -6.05 -35.78 -17.87
CA GLY A 680 -7.40 -35.85 -17.29
C GLY A 680 -8.51 -36.43 -18.19
N GLN A 681 -8.22 -36.81 -19.44
CA GLN A 681 -9.22 -37.40 -20.35
C GLN A 681 -9.03 -38.92 -20.55
N THR A 682 -10.04 -39.60 -21.09
CA THR A 682 -9.96 -41.01 -21.51
C THR A 682 -10.59 -41.15 -22.90
N ASN A 683 -10.17 -42.12 -23.72
CA ASN A 683 -10.68 -42.35 -25.10
C ASN A 683 -10.43 -41.19 -26.08
N ARG A 684 -9.21 -40.64 -26.07
CA ARG A 684 -8.83 -39.48 -26.88
C ARG A 684 -8.59 -39.85 -28.33
N THR A 685 -8.91 -38.94 -29.23
CA THR A 685 -8.67 -39.05 -30.67
C THR A 685 -7.96 -37.80 -31.18
N TYR A 686 -7.39 -37.86 -32.39
CA TYR A 686 -6.79 -36.69 -33.02
C TYR A 686 -7.80 -35.58 -33.36
N ALA A 687 -9.12 -35.85 -33.30
CA ALA A 687 -10.15 -34.81 -33.43
C ALA A 687 -10.26 -33.92 -32.17
N ASP A 688 -9.72 -34.36 -31.03
CA ASP A 688 -9.74 -33.60 -29.78
C ASP A 688 -8.68 -32.49 -29.74
N ILE A 689 -7.73 -32.50 -30.67
CA ILE A 689 -6.69 -31.48 -30.82
C ILE A 689 -7.26 -30.26 -31.56
N LYS A 690 -7.27 -29.10 -30.92
CA LYS A 690 -7.92 -27.87 -31.40
C LYS A 690 -6.89 -26.79 -31.70
N ALA A 691 -7.27 -25.85 -32.56
CA ALA A 691 -6.48 -24.63 -32.76
C ALA A 691 -6.33 -23.88 -31.44
N GLY A 692 -5.11 -23.43 -31.14
CA GLY A 692 -4.72 -22.81 -29.88
C GLY A 692 -4.16 -23.80 -28.84
N ASP A 693 -4.33 -25.11 -29.01
CA ASP A 693 -3.71 -26.08 -28.10
C ASP A 693 -2.19 -26.04 -28.27
N ARG A 694 -1.46 -26.01 -27.14
CA ARG A 694 -0.01 -26.20 -27.14
C ARG A 694 0.28 -27.68 -27.04
N ILE A 695 1.11 -28.22 -27.94
CA ILE A 695 1.39 -29.66 -28.01
C ILE A 695 2.87 -29.97 -28.23
N VAL A 696 3.21 -31.24 -28.02
CA VAL A 696 4.39 -31.90 -28.59
C VAL A 696 3.94 -32.97 -29.56
N ALA A 697 4.32 -32.83 -30.83
CA ALA A 697 4.08 -33.80 -31.89
C ALA A 697 5.32 -34.69 -32.05
N LEU A 698 5.22 -35.95 -31.62
CA LEU A 698 6.25 -36.97 -31.83
C LEU A 698 6.18 -37.46 -33.27
N LEU A 699 7.33 -37.55 -33.92
CA LEU A 699 7.44 -38.00 -35.31
C LEU A 699 7.86 -39.48 -35.38
N ASP A 700 7.50 -40.13 -36.49
CA ASP A 700 7.98 -41.47 -36.80
C ASP A 700 9.49 -41.50 -37.06
N GLY A 701 10.06 -42.70 -37.19
CA GLY A 701 11.50 -42.88 -37.46
C GLY A 701 11.97 -42.21 -38.77
N GLY A 702 11.07 -41.98 -39.73
CA GLY A 702 11.33 -41.24 -40.96
C GLY A 702 11.10 -39.72 -40.88
N GLN A 703 10.60 -39.20 -39.74
CA GLN A 703 10.27 -37.79 -39.52
C GLN A 703 9.26 -37.23 -40.54
N ASN A 704 8.39 -38.09 -41.07
CA ASN A 704 7.42 -37.79 -42.11
C ASN A 704 6.01 -37.67 -41.56
N TYR A 705 5.67 -38.47 -40.54
CA TYR A 705 4.34 -38.49 -39.95
C TYR A 705 4.40 -38.21 -38.45
N ALA A 706 3.41 -37.49 -37.93
CA ALA A 706 3.18 -37.48 -36.49
C ALA A 706 2.59 -38.83 -36.05
N VAL A 707 3.21 -39.44 -35.04
CA VAL A 707 2.80 -40.73 -34.43
C VAL A 707 2.30 -40.57 -33.00
N GLY A 708 2.56 -39.42 -32.37
CA GLY A 708 2.03 -39.07 -31.06
C GLY A 708 1.78 -37.57 -30.92
N LEU A 709 0.67 -37.19 -30.32
CA LEU A 709 0.28 -35.81 -30.06
C LEU A 709 0.02 -35.65 -28.55
N LEU A 710 0.94 -34.98 -27.88
CA LEU A 710 0.94 -34.81 -26.43
C LEU A 710 0.56 -33.37 -26.10
N VAL A 711 -0.65 -33.13 -25.61
CA VAL A 711 -1.09 -31.77 -25.25
C VAL A 711 -0.36 -31.33 -23.99
N VAL A 712 0.19 -30.12 -24.04
CA VAL A 712 0.86 -29.46 -22.93
C VAL A 712 -0.19 -28.72 -22.10
N LYS A 713 -0.39 -29.13 -20.85
CA LYS A 713 -1.31 -28.48 -19.91
C LYS A 713 -0.61 -28.15 -18.61
N THR A 714 -0.92 -26.99 -18.05
CA THR A 714 -0.63 -26.70 -16.64
C THR A 714 -1.85 -27.03 -15.82
N VAL A 715 -1.65 -27.75 -14.72
CA VAL A 715 -2.71 -28.17 -13.80
C VAL A 715 -2.27 -27.85 -12.38
N GLN A 716 -3.17 -27.31 -11.57
CA GLN A 716 -2.88 -27.02 -10.17
C GLN A 716 -3.06 -28.25 -9.29
N PHE A 717 -2.07 -28.54 -8.45
CA PHE A 717 -2.07 -29.61 -7.46
C PHE A 717 -1.79 -29.07 -6.06
N GLU A 718 -2.23 -29.82 -5.05
CA GLU A 718 -1.82 -29.66 -3.66
C GLU A 718 -0.81 -30.76 -3.30
N VAL A 719 0.32 -30.39 -2.71
CA VAL A 719 1.31 -31.38 -2.24
C VAL A 719 0.73 -32.20 -1.10
N VAL A 720 0.77 -33.52 -1.25
CA VAL A 720 0.38 -34.49 -0.21
C VAL A 720 1.60 -34.86 0.64
N SER A 721 2.70 -35.24 -0.01
CA SER A 721 3.94 -35.63 0.66
C SER A 721 5.15 -35.52 -0.26
N VAL A 722 6.33 -35.34 0.35
CA VAL A 722 7.62 -35.38 -0.32
C VAL A 722 8.51 -36.41 0.36
N ASP A 723 9.13 -37.26 -0.45
CA ASP A 723 10.24 -38.12 -0.04
C ASP A 723 11.48 -37.69 -0.81
N ALA A 724 12.29 -36.83 -0.17
CA ALA A 724 13.50 -36.29 -0.79
C ALA A 724 14.57 -37.37 -1.01
N ALA A 725 14.59 -38.43 -0.19
CA ALA A 725 15.58 -39.50 -0.31
C ALA A 725 15.27 -40.41 -1.51
N ALA A 726 13.99 -40.70 -1.75
CA ALA A 726 13.53 -41.45 -2.94
C ALA A 726 13.27 -40.54 -4.16
N ALA A 727 13.49 -39.23 -4.05
CA ALA A 727 13.18 -38.22 -5.05
C ALA A 727 11.71 -38.26 -5.52
N LYS A 728 10.74 -38.46 -4.61
CA LYS A 728 9.31 -38.56 -4.94
C LYS A 728 8.52 -37.35 -4.49
N LEU A 729 7.66 -36.87 -5.38
CA LEU A 729 6.65 -35.84 -5.11
C LEU A 729 5.26 -36.46 -5.29
N LYS A 730 4.46 -36.47 -4.23
CA LYS A 730 3.06 -36.90 -4.27
C LYS A 730 2.15 -35.70 -4.12
N ALA A 731 1.23 -35.52 -5.06
CA ALA A 731 0.34 -34.37 -5.10
C ALA A 731 -1.08 -34.76 -5.55
N LYS A 732 -2.08 -34.00 -5.11
CA LYS A 732 -3.50 -34.26 -5.39
C LYS A 732 -4.08 -33.12 -6.23
N ALA A 733 -4.79 -33.44 -7.30
CA ALA A 733 -5.50 -32.46 -8.12
C ALA A 733 -6.86 -32.08 -7.47
N SER A 734 -7.53 -31.08 -8.03
CA SER A 734 -8.82 -30.59 -7.53
C SER A 734 -9.95 -31.62 -7.63
N ASP A 735 -9.87 -32.56 -8.57
CA ASP A 735 -10.83 -33.66 -8.74
C ASP A 735 -10.61 -34.82 -7.74
N GLY A 736 -9.61 -34.69 -6.86
CA GLY A 736 -9.26 -35.70 -5.86
C GLY A 736 -8.29 -36.77 -6.35
N SER A 737 -7.94 -36.78 -7.65
CA SER A 737 -6.93 -37.70 -8.18
C SER A 737 -5.56 -37.40 -7.56
N VAL A 738 -4.82 -38.47 -7.23
CA VAL A 738 -3.49 -38.38 -6.61
C VAL A 738 -2.47 -38.90 -7.61
N ALA A 739 -1.44 -38.10 -7.86
CA ALA A 739 -0.30 -38.46 -8.66
C ALA A 739 0.96 -38.56 -7.79
N GLU A 740 1.84 -39.51 -8.11
CA GLU A 740 3.17 -39.62 -7.53
C GLU A 740 4.19 -39.65 -8.67
N TRP A 741 5.14 -38.73 -8.61
CA TRP A 741 6.17 -38.58 -9.64
C TRP A 741 7.56 -38.72 -9.03
N THR A 742 8.46 -39.35 -9.79
CA THR A 742 9.89 -39.33 -9.48
C THR A 742 10.52 -38.09 -10.12
N VAL A 743 11.16 -37.25 -9.31
CA VAL A 743 11.83 -36.03 -9.75
C VAL A 743 13.23 -36.37 -10.24
N GLY A 744 13.53 -35.98 -11.47
CA GLY A 744 14.81 -36.27 -12.12
C GLY A 744 15.07 -35.41 -13.34
N THR A 745 16.01 -35.83 -14.17
CA THR A 745 16.38 -35.15 -15.42
C THR A 745 15.19 -35.12 -16.39
N GLY A 746 14.46 -34.01 -16.42
CA GLY A 746 13.26 -33.83 -17.25
C GLY A 746 12.04 -33.30 -16.48
N PHE A 747 12.05 -33.35 -15.14
CA PHE A 747 11.02 -32.76 -14.29
C PHE A 747 11.63 -31.64 -13.43
N ALA A 748 11.58 -30.43 -13.94
CA ALA A 748 12.15 -29.26 -13.27
C ALA A 748 11.28 -28.81 -12.08
N LEU A 749 11.92 -28.29 -11.05
CA LEU A 749 11.27 -27.71 -9.87
C LEU A 749 11.60 -26.24 -9.76
N GLN A 750 10.60 -25.41 -9.52
CA GLN A 750 10.75 -23.96 -9.36
C GLN A 750 10.07 -23.44 -8.09
N ASP A 751 10.70 -22.44 -7.47
CA ASP A 751 10.12 -21.65 -6.39
C ASP A 751 9.04 -20.68 -6.93
N ALA A 752 8.45 -19.90 -6.02
CA ALA A 752 7.42 -18.92 -6.38
C ALA A 752 7.93 -17.83 -7.34
N SER A 753 9.24 -17.53 -7.32
CA SER A 753 9.90 -16.53 -8.16
C SER A 753 10.34 -17.10 -9.52
N GLY A 754 10.24 -18.41 -9.73
CA GLY A 754 10.65 -19.08 -10.97
C GLY A 754 12.11 -19.54 -10.97
N ASN A 755 12.83 -19.45 -9.85
CA ASN A 755 14.19 -19.96 -9.74
C ASN A 755 14.16 -21.47 -9.52
N ALA A 756 15.25 -22.16 -9.90
CA ALA A 756 15.39 -23.59 -9.64
C ALA A 756 15.33 -23.88 -8.12
N ALA A 757 14.51 -24.86 -7.73
CA ALA A 757 14.26 -25.22 -6.34
C ALA A 757 14.62 -26.67 -6.03
N GLN A 758 14.94 -26.94 -4.77
CA GLN A 758 15.15 -28.29 -4.26
C GLN A 758 13.81 -28.93 -3.90
N LEU A 759 13.70 -30.26 -4.06
CA LEU A 759 12.47 -31.01 -3.75
C LEU A 759 12.01 -30.84 -2.29
N SER A 760 12.94 -30.70 -1.35
CA SER A 760 12.63 -30.45 0.07
C SER A 760 11.86 -29.14 0.32
N GLY A 761 11.85 -28.20 -0.62
CA GLY A 761 11.09 -26.94 -0.52
C GLY A 761 9.58 -27.08 -0.74
N PHE A 762 9.11 -28.26 -1.16
CA PHE A 762 7.71 -28.51 -1.53
C PHE A 762 6.95 -29.14 -0.36
N ALA A 763 6.70 -28.38 0.72
CA ALA A 763 6.04 -28.91 1.91
C ALA A 763 4.58 -29.35 1.65
N ALA A 764 4.08 -30.33 2.42
CA ALA A 764 2.70 -30.79 2.33
C ALA A 764 1.68 -29.64 2.58
N GLY A 765 0.67 -29.54 1.71
CA GLY A 765 -0.32 -28.46 1.68
C GLY A 765 0.04 -27.27 0.78
N THR A 766 1.25 -27.27 0.19
CA THR A 766 1.67 -26.25 -0.79
C THR A 766 0.92 -26.44 -2.11
N LEU A 767 0.51 -25.34 -2.75
CA LEU A 767 -0.07 -25.39 -4.09
C LEU A 767 1.03 -25.32 -5.14
N LEU A 768 0.89 -26.12 -6.20
CA LEU A 768 1.81 -26.19 -7.32
C LEU A 768 1.07 -26.05 -8.63
N ASN A 769 1.63 -25.30 -9.56
CA ASN A 769 1.26 -25.40 -10.97
C ASN A 769 2.22 -26.40 -11.63
N VAL A 770 1.70 -27.53 -12.09
CA VAL A 770 2.48 -28.59 -12.74
C VAL A 770 2.19 -28.57 -14.24
N THR A 771 3.22 -28.34 -15.05
CA THR A 771 3.13 -28.43 -16.52
C THR A 771 3.39 -29.87 -16.96
N LEU A 772 2.38 -30.48 -17.55
CA LEU A 772 2.40 -31.83 -18.10
C LEU A 772 2.43 -31.80 -19.63
N GLN A 773 3.19 -32.72 -20.21
CA GLN A 773 3.14 -33.08 -21.62
C GLN A 773 2.45 -34.44 -21.72
N GLY A 774 1.20 -34.46 -22.21
CA GLY A 774 0.36 -35.65 -22.09
C GLY A 774 0.12 -35.98 -20.61
N ALA A 775 0.56 -37.14 -20.16
CA ALA A 775 0.55 -37.52 -18.74
C ALA A 775 1.89 -37.25 -17.99
N THR A 776 2.94 -36.84 -18.70
CA THR A 776 4.30 -36.74 -18.14
C THR A 776 4.57 -35.34 -17.58
N PRO A 777 4.95 -35.18 -16.30
CA PRO A 777 5.28 -33.87 -15.75
C PRO A 777 6.63 -33.37 -16.25
N THR A 778 6.74 -32.07 -16.51
CA THR A 778 7.97 -31.43 -17.02
C THR A 778 8.44 -30.26 -16.15
N LEU A 779 7.52 -29.61 -15.45
CA LEU A 779 7.80 -28.51 -14.53
C LEU A 779 6.79 -28.53 -13.39
N ALA A 780 7.24 -28.32 -12.15
CA ALA A 780 6.39 -27.97 -11.01
C ALA A 780 6.86 -26.65 -10.41
N LYS A 781 5.97 -25.66 -10.36
CA LYS A 781 6.23 -24.34 -9.79
C LYS A 781 5.36 -24.10 -8.57
N ILE A 782 5.97 -23.63 -7.47
CA ILE A 782 5.23 -23.26 -6.25
C ILE A 782 4.30 -22.07 -6.53
N VAL A 783 3.05 -22.20 -6.09
CA VAL A 783 2.04 -21.14 -6.12
C VAL A 783 1.87 -20.59 -4.71
N PRO A 784 2.31 -19.34 -4.44
CA PRO A 784 2.09 -18.73 -3.14
C PRO A 784 0.60 -18.49 -2.92
N SER A 785 0.13 -18.73 -1.69
CA SER A 785 -1.20 -18.35 -1.26
C SER A 785 -1.17 -17.59 0.06
N THR A 786 -2.06 -16.61 0.18
CA THR A 786 -2.23 -15.78 1.38
C THR A 786 -3.68 -15.87 1.82
N PHE A 787 -3.91 -16.26 3.07
CA PHE A 787 -5.24 -16.27 3.66
C PHE A 787 -5.39 -15.10 4.64
N GLY A 788 -6.47 -14.33 4.53
CA GLY A 788 -6.73 -13.24 5.45
C GLY A 788 -8.15 -12.69 5.36
N ARG A 789 -8.45 -11.80 6.30
CA ARG A 789 -9.71 -11.07 6.39
C ARG A 789 -9.63 -9.77 5.62
N VAL A 790 -10.61 -9.50 4.76
CA VAL A 790 -10.71 -8.26 4.00
C VAL A 790 -11.14 -7.12 4.92
N VAL A 791 -10.33 -6.06 5.02
CA VAL A 791 -10.64 -4.89 5.86
C VAL A 791 -10.83 -3.59 5.08
N ALA A 792 -10.38 -3.54 3.83
CA ALA A 792 -10.66 -2.45 2.90
C ALA A 792 -10.70 -2.98 1.46
N ILE A 793 -11.48 -2.32 0.60
CA ILE A 793 -11.64 -2.67 -0.81
C ILE A 793 -11.61 -1.37 -1.62
N ASP A 794 -10.75 -1.32 -2.64
CA ASP A 794 -10.76 -0.27 -3.66
C ASP A 794 -10.93 -0.95 -5.03
N THR A 795 -12.18 -0.96 -5.50
CA THR A 795 -12.55 -1.56 -6.78
C THR A 795 -11.99 -0.81 -7.98
N SER A 796 -11.71 0.50 -7.83
CA SER A 796 -11.18 1.35 -8.90
C SER A 796 -9.68 1.13 -9.09
N ALA A 797 -8.93 1.03 -7.98
CA ALA A 797 -7.51 0.72 -8.00
C ALA A 797 -7.23 -0.79 -8.16
N GLY A 798 -8.24 -1.65 -8.01
CA GLY A 798 -8.09 -3.11 -8.05
C GLY A 798 -7.25 -3.62 -6.88
N THR A 799 -7.48 -3.07 -5.68
CA THR A 799 -6.73 -3.42 -4.46
C THR A 799 -7.66 -3.81 -3.32
N ILE A 800 -7.15 -4.66 -2.43
CA ILE A 800 -7.79 -5.01 -1.15
C ILE A 800 -6.75 -4.93 -0.04
N ASP A 801 -7.16 -4.58 1.17
CA ASP A 801 -6.30 -4.70 2.35
C ASP A 801 -6.66 -5.99 3.09
N LEU A 802 -5.68 -6.89 3.22
CA LEU A 802 -5.84 -8.16 3.92
C LEU A 802 -5.15 -8.12 5.27
N ARG A 803 -5.90 -8.49 6.32
CA ARG A 803 -5.34 -8.77 7.65
C ARG A 803 -5.15 -10.27 7.83
N THR A 804 -3.91 -10.69 8.05
CA THR A 804 -3.57 -12.09 8.33
C THR A 804 -3.43 -12.31 9.84
N GLY A 805 -4.30 -13.13 10.43
CA GLY A 805 -4.34 -13.34 11.88
C GLY A 805 -4.50 -12.04 12.68
N ALA A 806 -3.69 -11.88 13.74
CA ALA A 806 -3.63 -10.66 14.57
C ALA A 806 -2.71 -9.55 13.98
N GLY A 807 -2.24 -9.70 12.75
CA GLY A 807 -1.29 -8.77 12.13
C GLY A 807 -1.90 -7.43 11.69
N ALA A 808 -1.03 -6.54 11.19
CA ALA A 808 -1.48 -5.35 10.48
C ALA A 808 -2.16 -5.72 9.16
N ALA A 809 -3.06 -4.86 8.68
CA ALA A 809 -3.62 -5.01 7.36
C ALA A 809 -2.58 -4.62 6.30
N VAL A 810 -2.38 -5.45 5.29
CA VAL A 810 -1.43 -5.24 4.20
C VAL A 810 -2.20 -5.09 2.90
N LYS A 811 -1.92 -4.01 2.17
CA LYS A 811 -2.49 -3.76 0.85
C LYS A 811 -2.00 -4.78 -0.18
N GLN A 812 -2.92 -5.36 -0.92
CA GLN A 812 -2.70 -6.34 -1.98
C GLN A 812 -3.27 -5.82 -3.30
N THR A 813 -2.47 -5.85 -4.36
CA THR A 813 -2.93 -5.56 -5.72
C THR A 813 -3.47 -6.83 -6.36
N VAL A 814 -4.77 -6.84 -6.64
CA VAL A 814 -5.48 -8.02 -7.18
C VAL A 814 -5.98 -7.81 -8.61
N GLY A 815 -5.95 -6.57 -9.10
CA GLY A 815 -6.51 -6.18 -10.39
C GLY A 815 -8.01 -5.86 -10.30
N THR A 816 -8.57 -5.29 -11.36
CA THR A 816 -9.99 -4.91 -11.41
C THR A 816 -10.91 -6.09 -11.80
N THR A 817 -10.36 -7.10 -12.48
CA THR A 817 -11.07 -8.30 -12.94
C THR A 817 -10.48 -9.61 -12.38
N PRO A 818 -10.23 -9.73 -11.05
CA PRO A 818 -9.81 -10.99 -10.47
C PRO A 818 -10.93 -12.02 -10.59
N LEU A 819 -10.57 -13.31 -10.60
CA LEU A 819 -11.54 -14.38 -10.46
C LEU A 819 -11.89 -14.53 -8.98
N VAL A 820 -13.09 -14.12 -8.61
CA VAL A 820 -13.67 -14.32 -7.28
C VAL A 820 -14.47 -15.61 -7.29
N VAL A 821 -14.19 -16.50 -6.34
CA VAL A 821 -14.94 -17.76 -6.15
C VAL A 821 -15.60 -17.72 -4.79
N ARG A 822 -16.93 -17.89 -4.73
CA ARG A 822 -17.69 -17.99 -3.48
C ARG A 822 -18.64 -19.19 -3.57
N ASN A 823 -18.52 -20.14 -2.65
CA ASN A 823 -19.35 -21.35 -2.61
C ASN A 823 -19.40 -22.09 -3.97
N GLY A 824 -18.27 -22.15 -4.67
CA GLY A 824 -18.16 -22.77 -6.01
C GLY A 824 -18.66 -21.92 -7.18
N VAL A 825 -19.29 -20.77 -6.93
CA VAL A 825 -19.72 -19.83 -7.98
C VAL A 825 -18.59 -18.86 -8.31
N SER A 826 -18.29 -18.72 -9.59
CA SER A 826 -17.22 -17.87 -10.10
C SER A 826 -17.74 -16.52 -10.64
N SER A 827 -17.02 -15.44 -10.36
CA SER A 827 -17.26 -14.09 -10.86
C SER A 827 -15.94 -13.45 -11.29
N ASN A 828 -15.91 -12.72 -12.41
CA ASN A 828 -14.72 -12.01 -12.89
C ASN A 828 -14.73 -10.52 -12.46
N SER A 829 -15.09 -10.25 -11.20
CA SER A 829 -15.23 -8.88 -10.69
C SER A 829 -14.86 -8.80 -9.21
N LEU A 830 -14.03 -7.82 -8.87
CA LEU A 830 -13.67 -7.53 -7.47
C LEU A 830 -14.88 -7.10 -6.63
N SER A 831 -15.94 -6.60 -7.26
CA SER A 831 -17.19 -6.23 -6.58
C SER A 831 -17.92 -7.41 -5.93
N ALA A 832 -17.51 -8.65 -6.19
CA ALA A 832 -18.05 -9.84 -5.54
C ALA A 832 -17.44 -10.12 -4.14
N ILE A 833 -16.45 -9.33 -3.72
CA ILE A 833 -15.85 -9.35 -2.37
C ILE A 833 -16.53 -8.29 -1.49
N GLN A 834 -16.70 -8.63 -0.21
CA GLN A 834 -17.28 -7.80 0.83
C GLN A 834 -16.29 -7.58 1.96
N LEU A 835 -16.48 -6.49 2.72
CA LEU A 835 -15.74 -6.30 3.96
C LEU A 835 -16.02 -7.48 4.91
N ASP A 836 -15.00 -7.88 5.65
CA ASP A 836 -14.99 -9.03 6.57
C ASP A 836 -14.98 -10.42 5.91
N ASP A 837 -15.05 -10.53 4.58
CA ASP A 837 -14.83 -11.81 3.91
C ASP A 837 -13.45 -12.39 4.28
N ARG A 838 -13.42 -13.72 4.49
CA ARG A 838 -12.18 -14.48 4.60
C ARG A 838 -11.82 -14.98 3.22
N VAL A 839 -10.68 -14.58 2.70
CA VAL A 839 -10.27 -14.91 1.33
C VAL A 839 -8.91 -15.58 1.31
N GLU A 840 -8.78 -16.60 0.47
CA GLU A 840 -7.48 -17.04 -0.05
C GLU A 840 -7.17 -16.28 -1.34
N LEU A 841 -6.08 -15.51 -1.31
CA LEU A 841 -5.46 -14.90 -2.47
C LEU A 841 -4.38 -15.82 -3.04
N ARG A 842 -4.46 -16.16 -4.32
CA ARG A 842 -3.46 -16.97 -5.05
C ARG A 842 -3.50 -16.72 -6.56
N LYS A 843 -2.63 -17.39 -7.30
CA LYS A 843 -2.67 -17.46 -8.77
C LYS A 843 -3.23 -18.80 -9.28
N ASP A 844 -3.84 -18.79 -10.45
CA ASP A 844 -4.30 -20.00 -11.15
C ASP A 844 -3.25 -20.55 -12.12
N GLU A 845 -3.61 -21.55 -12.94
CA GLU A 845 -2.69 -22.17 -13.91
C GLU A 845 -2.25 -21.22 -15.04
N ASN A 846 -2.95 -20.10 -15.21
CA ASN A 846 -2.71 -19.08 -16.24
C ASN A 846 -2.19 -17.77 -15.64
N ASP A 847 -1.67 -17.80 -14.40
CA ASP A 847 -1.18 -16.62 -13.65
C ASP A 847 -2.24 -15.52 -13.39
N ARG A 848 -3.53 -15.85 -13.49
CA ARG A 848 -4.62 -14.94 -13.11
C ARG A 848 -4.82 -14.97 -11.60
N THR A 849 -5.12 -13.80 -11.03
CA THR A 849 -5.40 -13.65 -9.60
C THR A 849 -6.75 -14.28 -9.24
N ILE A 850 -6.75 -15.16 -8.23
CA ILE A 850 -7.94 -15.75 -7.63
C ILE A 850 -8.12 -15.23 -6.21
N LEU A 851 -9.36 -14.86 -5.88
CA LEU A 851 -9.83 -14.62 -4.52
C LEU A 851 -10.90 -15.67 -4.19
N ASN A 852 -10.52 -16.72 -3.47
CA ASN A 852 -11.45 -17.75 -3.03
C ASN A 852 -12.00 -17.39 -1.65
N VAL A 853 -13.28 -17.04 -1.58
CA VAL A 853 -13.98 -16.72 -0.34
C VAL A 853 -14.24 -18.00 0.43
N VAL A 854 -13.67 -18.10 1.63
CA VAL A 854 -13.82 -19.21 2.56
C VAL A 854 -14.94 -18.87 3.52
N THR A 855 -16.02 -19.64 3.47
CA THR A 855 -17.16 -19.51 4.39
C THR A 855 -16.91 -20.31 5.67
N PRO A 856 -17.33 -19.80 6.85
CA PRO A 856 -17.16 -20.53 8.09
C PRO A 856 -18.16 -21.69 8.18
N VAL A 857 -17.75 -22.74 8.87
CA VAL A 857 -18.65 -23.79 9.35
C VAL A 857 -18.89 -23.56 10.84
N SER A 858 -20.14 -23.32 11.23
CA SER A 858 -20.52 -23.19 12.64
C SER A 858 -20.57 -24.58 13.28
N LYS A 859 -19.85 -24.75 14.40
CA LYS A 859 -19.73 -26.00 15.15
C LYS A 859 -19.72 -25.72 16.65
N THR A 860 -19.80 -26.79 17.45
CA THR A 860 -19.66 -26.74 18.91
C THR A 860 -18.36 -27.45 19.31
N TYR A 861 -17.53 -26.83 20.13
CA TYR A 861 -16.26 -27.38 20.57
C TYR A 861 -16.45 -28.63 21.47
N TRP A 862 -15.68 -29.69 21.21
CA TRP A 862 -15.60 -30.85 22.11
C TRP A 862 -14.23 -30.94 22.81
N ARG A 863 -13.16 -31.12 22.03
CA ARG A 863 -11.78 -31.27 22.54
C ARG A 863 -10.75 -31.04 21.44
N THR A 864 -9.49 -30.88 21.83
CA THR A 864 -8.35 -30.89 20.91
C THR A 864 -7.38 -31.99 21.30
N ASP A 865 -6.92 -32.79 20.34
CA ASP A 865 -5.80 -33.72 20.51
C ASP A 865 -4.51 -33.04 20.06
N LYS A 866 -3.64 -32.70 21.02
CA LYS A 866 -2.37 -32.02 20.75
C LYS A 866 -1.35 -32.92 20.07
N THR A 867 -1.43 -34.23 20.24
CA THR A 867 -0.46 -35.17 19.67
C THR A 867 -0.66 -35.30 18.18
N SER A 868 -1.92 -35.39 17.74
CA SER A 868 -2.29 -35.45 16.32
C SER A 868 -2.62 -34.08 15.72
N ASN A 869 -2.53 -33.00 16.50
CA ASN A 869 -2.95 -31.65 16.14
C ASN A 869 -4.37 -31.60 15.52
N THR A 870 -5.29 -32.41 16.07
CA THR A 870 -6.66 -32.57 15.56
C THR A 870 -7.66 -31.90 16.50
N PHE A 871 -8.55 -31.11 15.91
CA PHE A 871 -9.58 -30.34 16.60
C PHE A 871 -10.93 -31.00 16.39
N TYR A 872 -11.64 -31.33 17.48
CA TYR A 872 -12.88 -32.09 17.45
C TYR A 872 -14.09 -31.24 17.81
N TYR A 873 -15.18 -31.48 17.08
CA TYR A 873 -16.49 -30.90 17.31
C TYR A 873 -17.38 -31.89 18.08
N GLN A 874 -18.41 -31.36 18.73
CA GLN A 874 -19.52 -32.18 19.19
C GLN A 874 -20.27 -32.74 17.98
N LYS A 875 -20.54 -34.04 18.00
CA LYS A 875 -21.37 -34.70 16.99
C LYS A 875 -22.82 -34.25 17.13
N GLU A 876 -23.45 -33.90 16.01
CA GLU A 876 -24.88 -33.59 15.96
C GLU A 876 -25.74 -34.88 15.99
N SER A 877 -25.18 -36.00 15.52
CA SER A 877 -25.78 -37.32 15.57
C SER A 877 -24.71 -38.41 15.59
N LEU A 878 -25.06 -39.66 15.91
CA LEU A 878 -24.11 -40.78 15.89
C LEU A 878 -23.53 -41.05 14.49
N SER A 879 -24.23 -40.63 13.44
CA SER A 879 -23.82 -40.72 12.02
C SER A 879 -23.06 -39.49 11.51
N ASP A 880 -22.79 -38.48 12.35
CA ASP A 880 -21.99 -37.34 11.94
C ASP A 880 -20.51 -37.74 11.84
N ASP A 881 -20.02 -37.79 10.60
CA ASP A 881 -18.63 -38.08 10.24
C ASP A 881 -17.78 -36.81 10.11
N ASN A 882 -18.37 -35.62 10.11
CA ASN A 882 -17.67 -34.33 10.05
C ASN A 882 -17.51 -33.73 11.45
N TYR A 883 -16.89 -34.51 12.35
CA TYR A 883 -16.70 -34.16 13.76
C TYR A 883 -15.25 -33.81 14.12
N SER A 884 -14.36 -33.67 13.13
CA SER A 884 -12.97 -33.28 13.38
C SER A 884 -12.32 -32.59 12.19
N VAL A 885 -11.29 -31.79 12.46
CA VAL A 885 -10.45 -31.13 11.46
C VAL A 885 -9.00 -31.08 11.95
N ALA A 886 -8.03 -31.22 11.06
CA ALA A 886 -6.63 -30.99 11.40
C ALA A 886 -6.37 -29.47 11.54
N LEU A 887 -5.56 -29.08 12.52
CA LEU A 887 -5.15 -27.67 12.67
C LEU A 887 -3.99 -27.35 11.72
N SER A 888 -4.09 -26.20 11.04
CA SER A 888 -2.93 -25.61 10.36
C SER A 888 -1.84 -25.27 11.40
N PRO A 889 -0.54 -25.42 11.09
CA PRO A 889 0.54 -24.96 11.96
C PRO A 889 0.48 -23.45 12.29
N GLN A 890 -0.22 -22.68 11.45
CA GLN A 890 -0.41 -21.23 11.59
C GLN A 890 -1.88 -20.87 11.86
N VAL A 891 -2.66 -21.79 12.48
CA VAL A 891 -4.07 -21.53 12.76
C VAL A 891 -4.24 -20.31 13.66
N TYR A 892 -5.14 -19.41 13.26
CA TYR A 892 -5.50 -18.23 14.05
C TYR A 892 -6.75 -18.50 14.88
N ILE A 893 -6.62 -18.56 16.21
CA ILE A 893 -7.73 -18.86 17.13
C ILE A 893 -7.99 -17.65 18.00
N HIS A 894 -9.20 -17.09 17.97
CA HIS A 894 -9.48 -15.84 18.68
C HIS A 894 -10.94 -15.70 19.15
N GLN A 895 -11.15 -14.83 20.14
CA GLN A 895 -12.45 -14.34 20.59
C GLN A 895 -12.45 -12.80 20.49
N GLY A 896 -13.31 -12.25 19.64
CA GLY A 896 -13.20 -10.84 19.26
C GLY A 896 -11.82 -10.53 18.66
N ASP A 897 -11.11 -9.55 19.20
CA ASP A 897 -9.72 -9.23 18.81
C ASP A 897 -8.66 -9.93 19.68
N THR A 898 -9.07 -10.77 20.64
CA THR A 898 -8.15 -11.44 21.57
C THR A 898 -7.74 -12.80 21.04
N LEU A 899 -6.44 -13.04 20.86
CA LEU A 899 -5.89 -14.36 20.54
C LEU A 899 -6.11 -15.30 21.74
N ILE A 900 -6.62 -16.49 21.47
CA ILE A 900 -6.86 -17.51 22.50
C ILE A 900 -6.19 -18.84 22.11
N ALA A 901 -5.87 -19.67 23.09
CA ALA A 901 -5.33 -21.01 22.85
C ALA A 901 -6.47 -22.04 22.78
N THR A 902 -6.24 -23.19 22.14
CA THR A 902 -7.20 -24.31 22.14
C THR A 902 -7.60 -24.74 23.55
N ASP A 903 -6.69 -24.65 24.53
CA ASP A 903 -6.93 -24.99 25.93
C ASP A 903 -7.90 -24.06 26.67
N SER A 904 -8.19 -22.89 26.10
CA SER A 904 -9.13 -21.91 26.68
C SER A 904 -10.57 -22.10 26.19
N LEU A 905 -10.79 -23.03 25.27
CA LEU A 905 -12.12 -23.44 24.82
C LEU A 905 -12.68 -24.47 25.80
N ASN A 906 -13.91 -24.25 26.24
CA ASN A 906 -14.64 -25.16 27.10
C ASN A 906 -15.56 -26.04 26.24
N PHE A 907 -15.73 -27.29 26.68
CA PHE A 907 -16.72 -28.19 26.10
C PHE A 907 -18.08 -27.49 25.94
N GLY A 908 -18.64 -27.51 24.73
CA GLY A 908 -19.91 -26.85 24.44
C GLY A 908 -19.80 -25.42 23.90
N ASP A 909 -18.61 -24.83 23.82
CA ASP A 909 -18.43 -23.48 23.27
C ASP A 909 -18.85 -23.44 21.78
N PRO A 910 -19.68 -22.47 21.35
CA PRO A 910 -19.95 -22.25 19.93
C PRO A 910 -18.69 -21.71 19.25
N ILE A 911 -18.42 -22.16 18.02
CA ILE A 911 -17.26 -21.76 17.24
C ILE A 911 -17.61 -21.66 15.75
N ASN A 912 -16.94 -20.75 15.04
CA ASN A 912 -16.94 -20.68 13.59
C ASN A 912 -15.56 -21.08 13.07
N VAL A 913 -15.51 -22.12 12.23
CA VAL A 913 -14.25 -22.68 11.73
C VAL A 913 -14.12 -22.43 10.24
N TYR A 914 -13.07 -21.72 9.85
CA TYR A 914 -12.69 -21.54 8.45
C TYR A 914 -11.72 -22.64 8.07
N VAL A 915 -12.16 -23.50 7.14
CA VAL A 915 -11.39 -24.65 6.68
C VAL A 915 -10.89 -24.40 5.26
N LEU A 916 -9.58 -24.57 5.07
CA LEU A 916 -8.95 -24.49 3.76
C LEU A 916 -8.09 -25.74 3.56
N ARG A 917 -8.34 -26.45 2.45
CA ARG A 917 -7.65 -27.71 2.12
C ARG A 917 -7.66 -28.74 3.26
N GLY A 918 -8.82 -28.90 3.90
CA GLY A 918 -9.01 -29.87 4.98
C GLY A 918 -8.34 -29.52 6.31
N LYS A 919 -7.75 -28.33 6.44
CA LYS A 919 -7.17 -27.83 7.68
C LYS A 919 -7.90 -26.58 8.16
N ALA A 920 -8.13 -26.48 9.46
CA ALA A 920 -8.61 -25.25 10.08
C ALA A 920 -7.48 -24.21 10.06
N ILE A 921 -7.78 -23.05 9.49
CA ILE A 921 -6.84 -21.93 9.33
C ILE A 921 -7.23 -20.73 10.20
N GLU A 922 -8.52 -20.57 10.51
CA GLU A 922 -9.03 -19.60 11.48
C GLU A 922 -10.17 -20.26 12.27
N ILE A 923 -10.18 -20.06 13.59
CA ILE A 923 -11.26 -20.49 14.49
C ILE A 923 -11.67 -19.29 15.32
N VAL A 924 -12.94 -18.91 15.20
CA VAL A 924 -13.52 -17.79 15.93
C VAL A 924 -14.43 -18.33 17.01
N LYS A 925 -14.17 -17.99 18.26
CA LYS A 925 -15.16 -18.11 19.35
C LYS A 925 -16.01 -16.84 19.32
N PRO A 926 -17.31 -16.91 19.00
CA PRO A 926 -18.19 -15.75 18.90
C PRO A 926 -18.30 -14.95 20.20
#